data_AF-A0A3B3UV12-F1
#
_entry.id   AF-A0A3B3UV12-F1
#
_cell.length_a   1.000
_cell.length_b   1.000
_cell.length_c   1.000
_cell.angle_alpha   90.00
_cell.angle_beta   90.00
_cell.angle_gamma   90.00
#
_symmetry.space_group_name_H-M   'P 1'
#
loop_
_entity.id
_entity.type
_entity.pdbx_description
1 polymer ?
#
loop_
_entity_poly.entity_id
_entity_poly.type
_entity_poly.pdbx_seq_one_letter_code
_entity_poly.pdbx_strand_id
1 'polypeptide(L)'
;MDQSVAIQETLGKEENCIVAAQCDILLDDCSENRLLGLVECAKEHAIFIYTHRRMAITADDVSLEDILPITLDFAVVEVSSPEQLVVVGADTRVRMSYKNEELELRLPFGSHSRLFLCEVNKAWSDVCRFPTQVPKFEWIKKYKKSIKRQETMKQAIAPLEVLSTKNNQHQKIEKVSDKKGSLEKVKSSNSISQKSKGNSSQDNQSISSREERDDLVRSSSHTTSNKAQILAMPQFGLRDNLIKCELLKSEDSYTYLENFRFFLGTYNVNGQTPKESLRPWLSCTPEPPDIYCLGFQELDLSKEAFFFSDTPKELEWMKAVFEALHEEANYALVKLIRLVGIMLIFYVKKEHAEFISDVEAETVGTGIMGRMGNKGAVAIRFRFHNSDICVVNSHLAAHVEEYERRNQDFKDICSRLQFRQLDPTQPPLTILKHNVVLWIGDLNYRISDLDVDRVKDLIAKNDYETLHSYDQLKRQIDVEAVFVGFKEGEIDFQPTYKYDTGSDKWDTSEKCRIPAWCDRILWKGKNIQQEHYKSHMDVRTSDHKPVSSLLVIGIKRVNPDAYKKTFEEIVRNIDKMENECIPSLSLSKREFHFKDVKFMQHHAETLNLFNDGQVPCQFEFIQKPNESTYSKPWLTANPSKGFIAQGASMDVDLEVFVNRSMAPDLNCGKQEIEDILVLHLERGKDYFISVTGNYLPSCYGTSIYSLCHMKEPIQDMPKETLLELAEKSLNDDAATDEKPLDIPKELWMMVDHLFRNAVNQEDIFQQPGLRTEFAEIRDCLDSGMPDSLPGSNHSVAEALLLFLDALPEPVIPFSFYQQCLECSSSAGQCEKIISMLPPFHKNVFNYLAAFLRELLKNSANNRLEVDILATIFASLLLRSAKKQDLAEKKKTQEFFQHFLTQHSS
;
A
#
# COMPACT_ATOMS: atom_id res chain seq x y z
N MET A 1 11.98 5.11 14.90
CA MET A 1 10.77 5.92 14.68
C MET A 1 11.25 7.32 14.33
N ASP A 2 10.64 7.95 13.33
CA ASP A 2 11.01 9.30 12.95
C ASP A 2 10.43 10.31 13.94
N GLN A 3 11.28 11.19 14.46
CA GLN A 3 10.91 12.25 15.41
C GLN A 3 10.67 13.60 14.71
N SER A 4 10.89 13.68 13.39
CA SER A 4 10.55 14.86 12.57
C SER A 4 9.07 15.25 12.72
N VAL A 5 8.17 14.26 12.86
CA VAL A 5 6.72 14.46 12.98
C VAL A 5 6.36 15.32 14.20
N ALA A 6 6.93 15.02 15.37
CA ALA A 6 6.68 15.78 16.60
C ALA A 6 7.19 17.24 16.50
N ILE A 7 8.25 17.48 15.72
CA ILE A 7 8.74 18.83 15.40
C ILE A 7 7.79 19.51 14.41
N GLN A 8 7.42 18.82 13.33
CA GLN A 8 6.59 19.31 12.23
C GLN A 8 5.20 19.76 12.69
N GLU A 9 4.61 19.11 13.69
CA GLU A 9 3.36 19.54 14.32
C GLU A 9 3.46 20.88 15.06
N THR A 10 4.67 21.32 15.44
CA THR A 10 4.91 22.66 16.06
C THR A 10 5.17 23.78 15.04
N LEU A 11 5.27 23.44 13.74
CA LEU A 11 5.63 24.38 12.68
C LEU A 11 4.41 25.01 11.99
N GLY A 12 4.65 26.13 11.29
CA GLY A 12 3.64 26.76 10.42
C GLY A 12 3.43 26.00 9.11
N LYS A 13 2.33 26.29 8.41
CA LYS A 13 1.95 25.62 7.14
C LYS A 13 2.95 25.76 5.97
N GLU A 14 3.96 26.60 6.12
CA GLU A 14 4.99 26.90 5.11
C GLU A 14 6.41 26.56 5.61
N GLU A 15 6.52 25.90 6.76
CA GLU A 15 7.76 25.55 7.45
C GLU A 15 7.88 24.02 7.55
N ASN A 16 8.95 23.46 6.97
CA ASN A 16 9.16 22.01 6.89
C ASN A 16 10.36 21.58 7.75
N CYS A 17 10.20 20.53 8.55
CA CYS A 17 11.33 19.85 9.19
C CYS A 17 11.96 18.86 8.20
N ILE A 18 13.20 19.11 7.78
CA ILE A 18 13.93 18.26 6.82
C ILE A 18 14.40 16.97 7.49
N VAL A 19 14.95 17.09 8.71
CA VAL A 19 15.55 15.99 9.47
C VAL A 19 15.64 16.35 10.95
N ALA A 20 15.44 15.35 11.80
CA ALA A 20 15.55 15.46 13.25
C ALA A 20 16.60 14.49 13.81
N ALA A 21 17.30 14.89 14.89
CA ALA A 21 18.28 14.07 15.58
C ALA A 21 18.28 14.37 17.09
N GLN A 22 18.42 13.34 17.92
CA GLN A 22 18.67 13.53 19.36
C GLN A 22 20.14 13.87 19.60
N CYS A 23 20.45 14.65 20.62
CA CYS A 23 21.80 14.93 21.08
C CYS A 23 21.82 15.16 22.60
N ASP A 24 22.98 15.03 23.24
CA ASP A 24 23.20 15.65 24.55
C ASP A 24 23.96 16.97 24.37
N ILE A 25 23.50 18.05 25.02
CA ILE A 25 24.28 19.29 25.15
C ILE A 25 25.25 19.12 26.32
N LEU A 26 26.51 19.49 26.13
CA LEU A 26 27.56 19.45 27.15
C LEU A 26 27.74 20.84 27.78
N LEU A 27 27.47 20.97 29.08
CA LEU A 27 27.55 22.21 29.86
C LEU A 27 28.14 21.90 31.24
N ASP A 28 29.35 22.41 31.52
CA ASP A 28 30.04 22.37 32.83
C ASP A 28 29.82 21.06 33.63
N ASP A 29 30.41 19.97 33.12
CA ASP A 29 30.32 18.59 33.63
C ASP A 29 28.91 17.94 33.68
N CYS A 30 27.86 18.63 33.21
CA CYS A 30 26.54 18.05 32.98
C CYS A 30 26.27 17.78 31.49
N SER A 31 25.51 16.70 31.22
CA SER A 31 25.01 16.37 29.88
C SER A 31 23.48 16.31 29.88
N GLU A 32 22.82 17.17 29.11
CA GLU A 32 21.35 17.16 29.00
C GLU A 32 20.86 16.78 27.60
N ASN A 33 19.96 15.79 27.53
CA ASN A 33 19.39 15.34 26.27
C ASN A 33 18.43 16.37 25.64
N ARG A 34 18.46 16.47 24.32
CA ARG A 34 17.68 17.39 23.47
C ARG A 34 17.35 16.74 22.12
N LEU A 35 16.33 17.29 21.47
CA LEU A 35 15.94 16.95 20.11
C LEU A 35 16.20 18.17 19.20
N LEU A 36 17.04 18.00 18.19
CA LEU A 36 17.32 18.99 17.17
C LEU A 36 16.43 18.75 15.94
N GLY A 37 15.92 19.81 15.35
CA GLY A 37 15.26 19.77 14.03
C GLY A 37 15.87 20.79 13.08
N LEU A 38 16.28 20.36 11.89
CA LEU A 38 16.61 21.26 10.79
C LEU A 38 15.31 21.68 10.10
N VAL A 39 15.02 22.98 10.07
CA VAL A 39 13.77 23.56 9.54
C VAL A 39 14.08 24.48 8.36
N GLU A 40 13.38 24.28 7.25
CA GLU A 40 13.38 25.17 6.08
C GLU A 40 12.06 25.97 6.01
N CYS A 41 12.18 27.26 5.68
CA CYS A 41 11.06 28.09 5.23
C CYS A 41 11.55 29.03 4.12
N ALA A 42 10.91 28.98 2.95
CA ALA A 42 11.25 29.82 1.80
C ALA A 42 12.75 29.85 1.42
N LYS A 43 13.45 28.70 1.54
CA LYS A 43 14.91 28.50 1.39
C LYS A 43 15.81 29.06 2.50
N GLU A 44 15.25 29.73 3.51
CA GLU A 44 15.96 30.05 4.74
C GLU A 44 15.99 28.83 5.67
N HIS A 45 17.15 28.49 6.22
CA HIS A 45 17.36 27.31 7.06
C HIS A 45 17.74 27.68 8.50
N ALA A 46 17.20 26.97 9.49
CA ALA A 46 17.54 27.15 10.90
C ALA A 46 17.45 25.84 11.69
N ILE A 47 18.24 25.72 12.74
CA ILE A 47 18.20 24.59 13.68
C ILE A 47 17.36 25.00 14.89
N PHE A 48 16.31 24.23 15.16
CA PHE A 48 15.44 24.39 16.32
C PHE A 48 15.83 23.36 17.39
N ILE A 49 15.99 23.79 18.63
CA ILE A 49 16.43 22.96 19.77
C ILE A 49 15.25 22.76 20.72
N TYR A 50 14.84 21.51 20.94
CA TYR A 50 13.71 21.14 21.79
C TYR A 50 14.16 20.33 23.02
N THR A 51 13.61 20.68 24.18
CA THR A 51 13.48 19.74 25.31
C THR A 51 12.37 18.73 25.00
N HIS A 52 12.47 17.48 25.46
CA HIS A 52 11.46 16.46 25.18
C HIS A 52 11.31 15.40 26.28
N ARG A 53 10.18 14.66 26.26
CA ARG A 53 9.93 13.49 27.12
C ARG A 53 10.56 12.21 26.52
N ARG A 54 10.69 11.14 27.32
CA ARG A 54 11.43 9.90 26.96
C ARG A 54 11.01 9.25 25.63
N MET A 55 9.80 9.50 25.15
CA MET A 55 9.43 9.31 23.75
C MET A 55 8.77 10.62 23.28
N ALA A 56 9.27 11.19 22.19
CA ALA A 56 8.64 12.30 21.49
C ALA A 56 7.86 11.74 20.30
N ILE A 57 6.54 11.87 20.32
CA ILE A 57 5.64 11.33 19.28
C ILE A 57 4.74 12.44 18.71
N THR A 58 4.33 13.39 19.55
CA THR A 58 3.49 14.53 19.15
C THR A 58 4.08 15.87 19.61
N ALA A 59 3.52 16.98 19.12
CA ALA A 59 3.88 18.34 19.57
C ALA A 59 3.82 18.53 21.10
N ASP A 60 2.95 17.82 21.83
CA ASP A 60 2.80 17.94 23.28
C ASP A 60 3.95 17.26 24.08
N ASP A 61 4.78 16.45 23.42
CA ASP A 61 5.95 15.79 24.04
C ASP A 61 7.22 16.64 23.99
N VAL A 62 7.24 17.69 23.16
CA VAL A 62 8.39 18.55 22.87
C VAL A 62 8.14 19.98 23.36
N SER A 63 9.21 20.71 23.66
CA SER A 63 9.14 22.12 24.06
C SER A 63 10.38 22.86 23.58
N LEU A 64 10.14 23.76 22.63
CA LEU A 64 11.14 24.58 21.96
C LEU A 64 11.87 25.47 22.98
N GLU A 65 13.20 25.39 22.95
CA GLU A 65 14.10 26.09 23.88
C GLU A 65 14.87 27.21 23.17
N ASP A 66 15.49 26.94 22.02
CA ASP A 66 16.19 27.97 21.22
C ASP A 66 16.20 27.66 19.71
N ILE A 67 16.62 28.64 18.90
CA ILE A 67 16.71 28.58 17.44
C ILE A 67 17.99 29.30 16.95
N LEU A 68 18.85 28.52 16.29
CA LEU A 68 20.08 28.96 15.61
C LEU A 68 19.83 29.12 14.09
N PRO A 69 19.83 30.35 13.54
CA PRO A 69 19.75 30.58 12.09
C PRO A 69 21.06 30.16 11.39
N ILE A 70 20.95 29.61 10.17
CA ILE A 70 22.12 29.28 9.34
C ILE A 70 22.45 30.51 8.47
N THR A 71 23.41 31.32 8.92
CA THR A 71 23.90 32.57 8.28
C THR A 71 25.42 32.61 8.27
N LEU A 72 26.05 33.48 7.47
CA LEU A 72 27.52 33.51 7.20
C LEU A 72 28.46 33.59 8.45
N ASP A 73 27.90 33.75 9.65
CA ASP A 73 28.51 33.76 10.98
C ASP A 73 28.17 32.51 11.84
N PHE A 74 27.63 31.45 11.22
CA PHE A 74 27.40 30.10 11.74
C PHE A 74 28.53 29.16 11.32
N ALA A 75 28.93 28.23 12.17
CA ALA A 75 29.84 27.15 11.79
C ALA A 75 29.56 25.86 12.59
N VAL A 76 29.92 24.73 11.98
CA VAL A 76 29.74 23.39 12.55
C VAL A 76 31.07 22.66 12.40
N VAL A 77 31.72 22.34 13.52
CA VAL A 77 33.07 21.74 13.54
C VAL A 77 33.06 20.48 14.42
N GLU A 78 33.53 19.36 13.89
CA GLU A 78 33.72 18.14 14.67
C GLU A 78 34.88 18.33 15.67
N VAL A 79 34.61 18.16 16.96
CA VAL A 79 35.57 18.41 18.04
C VAL A 79 36.34 17.13 18.36
N SER A 80 37.36 16.84 17.56
CA SER A 80 38.40 15.89 17.93
C SER A 80 39.35 16.54 18.93
N SER A 81 39.26 16.16 20.21
CA SER A 81 40.29 16.52 21.19
C SER A 81 41.57 15.71 20.89
N PRO A 82 42.78 16.31 20.88
CA PRO A 82 44.01 15.61 20.49
C PRO A 82 44.42 14.44 21.41
N GLU A 83 43.79 14.31 22.56
CA GLU A 83 44.17 13.39 23.64
C GLU A 83 43.14 12.28 23.90
N GLN A 84 42.01 12.24 23.16
CA GLN A 84 41.00 11.19 23.30
C GLN A 84 40.99 10.26 22.08
N LEU A 85 40.80 8.96 22.36
CA LEU A 85 40.72 7.90 21.36
C LEU A 85 39.62 8.19 20.34
N VAL A 86 39.96 8.21 19.05
CA VAL A 86 39.00 8.34 17.94
C VAL A 86 38.27 7.01 17.75
N VAL A 87 37.36 6.72 18.69
CA VAL A 87 36.47 5.56 18.63
C VAL A 87 35.37 5.84 17.61
N VAL A 88 35.56 5.36 16.38
CA VAL A 88 34.43 5.21 15.45
C VAL A 88 33.41 4.29 16.11
N GLY A 89 32.13 4.68 16.11
CA GLY A 89 31.10 4.03 16.92
C GLY A 89 30.77 4.77 18.23
N ALA A 90 31.61 5.72 18.67
CA ALA A 90 31.24 6.68 19.71
C ALA A 90 30.46 7.87 19.12
N ASP A 91 29.76 8.57 20.00
CA ASP A 91 28.96 9.74 19.67
C ASP A 91 29.84 10.88 19.11
N THR A 92 29.42 11.46 17.99
CA THR A 92 30.13 12.56 17.34
C THR A 92 30.02 13.83 18.19
N ARG A 93 31.15 14.32 18.71
CA ARG A 93 31.22 15.66 19.31
C ARG A 93 31.27 16.73 18.23
N VAL A 94 30.36 17.68 18.27
CA VAL A 94 30.23 18.76 17.30
C VAL A 94 30.05 20.07 18.04
N ARG A 95 30.88 21.06 17.73
CA ARG A 95 30.68 22.44 18.15
C ARG A 95 29.89 23.17 17.07
N MET A 96 28.71 23.65 17.46
CA MET A 96 27.97 24.64 16.68
C MET A 96 28.28 26.01 17.27
N SER A 97 28.82 26.92 16.45
CA SER A 97 29.07 28.30 16.84
C SER A 97 28.20 29.23 16.00
N TYR A 98 27.61 30.24 16.64
CA TYR A 98 26.87 31.31 15.98
C TYR A 98 27.19 32.64 16.66
N LYS A 99 27.84 33.55 15.92
CA LYS A 99 28.32 34.85 16.45
C LYS A 99 29.28 34.68 17.63
N ASN A 100 28.77 34.87 18.86
CA ASN A 100 29.53 34.78 20.12
C ASN A 100 29.04 33.64 21.01
N GLU A 101 28.10 32.82 20.52
CA GLU A 101 27.49 31.70 21.24
C GLU A 101 28.08 30.40 20.67
N GLU A 102 28.66 29.56 21.53
CA GLU A 102 29.17 28.22 21.17
C GLU A 102 28.42 27.16 21.97
N LEU A 103 28.01 26.08 21.30
CA LEU A 103 27.32 24.93 21.88
C LEU A 103 28.09 23.66 21.48
N GLU A 104 28.61 22.92 22.46
CA GLU A 104 29.20 21.60 22.22
C GLU A 104 28.14 20.51 22.41
N LEU A 105 27.87 19.79 21.32
CA LEU A 105 26.82 18.79 21.19
C LEU A 105 27.44 17.40 21.03
N ARG A 106 26.84 16.41 21.68
CA ARG A 106 27.17 14.99 21.52
C ARG A 106 26.03 14.30 20.76
N LEU A 107 26.27 13.95 19.49
CA LEU A 107 25.31 13.31 18.59
C LEU A 107 25.51 11.78 18.58
N PRO A 108 24.50 10.96 18.90
CA PRO A 108 24.67 9.51 19.06
C PRO A 108 25.09 8.85 17.75
N PHE A 109 25.97 7.85 17.82
CA PHE A 109 26.44 7.18 16.60
C PHE A 109 25.30 6.48 15.83
N GLY A 110 25.10 6.87 14.57
CA GLY A 110 24.11 6.24 13.70
C GLY A 110 23.87 6.99 12.38
N SER A 111 23.06 6.37 11.51
CA SER A 111 22.70 6.94 10.20
C SER A 111 21.94 8.26 10.29
N HIS A 112 21.07 8.41 11.30
CA HIS A 112 20.23 9.60 11.47
C HIS A 112 21.06 10.83 11.83
N SER A 113 21.99 10.71 12.78
CA SER A 113 22.93 11.79 13.15
C SER A 113 23.84 12.21 12.00
N ARG A 114 24.29 11.24 11.18
CA ARG A 114 25.08 11.52 9.96
C ARG A 114 24.24 12.22 8.89
N LEU A 115 22.98 11.82 8.69
CA LEU A 115 22.06 12.48 7.76
C LEU A 115 21.76 13.93 8.21
N PHE A 116 21.53 14.14 9.51
CA PHE A 116 21.33 15.46 10.11
C PHE A 116 22.55 16.37 9.85
N LEU A 117 23.77 15.91 10.16
CA LEU A 117 24.99 16.68 9.89
C LEU A 117 25.24 16.91 8.38
N CYS A 118 24.85 15.96 7.52
CA CYS A 118 24.98 16.12 6.07
C CYS A 118 24.06 17.24 5.54
N GLU A 119 22.78 17.21 5.92
CA GLU A 119 21.80 18.24 5.50
C GLU A 119 22.10 19.61 6.12
N VAL A 120 22.61 19.69 7.35
CA VAL A 120 23.11 20.95 7.94
C VAL A 120 24.30 21.50 7.14
N ASN A 121 25.28 20.67 6.76
CA ASN A 121 26.43 21.10 5.95
C ASN A 121 26.05 21.49 4.51
N LYS A 122 24.97 20.91 3.98
CA LYS A 122 24.40 21.23 2.66
C LYS A 122 23.66 22.57 2.70
N ALA A 123 22.77 22.78 3.67
CA ALA A 123 22.12 24.07 3.93
C ALA A 123 23.17 25.19 4.13
N TRP A 124 24.25 24.89 4.86
CA TRP A 124 25.39 25.78 5.00
C TRP A 124 26.08 26.11 3.67
N SER A 125 26.40 25.07 2.90
CA SER A 125 27.06 25.22 1.58
C SER A 125 26.26 26.08 0.61
N ASP A 126 24.93 25.99 0.63
CA ASP A 126 24.08 26.80 -0.27
C ASP A 126 23.99 28.27 0.16
N VAL A 127 24.03 28.58 1.47
CA VAL A 127 24.21 29.96 1.97
C VAL A 127 25.56 30.54 1.51
N CYS A 128 26.64 29.76 1.54
CA CYS A 128 27.95 30.20 1.05
C CYS A 128 27.99 30.45 -0.47
N ARG A 129 27.15 29.78 -1.27
CA ARG A 129 27.12 29.91 -2.75
C ARG A 129 26.39 31.16 -3.24
N PHE A 130 25.44 31.69 -2.47
CA PHE A 130 24.57 32.80 -2.89
C PHE A 130 24.59 34.01 -1.92
N PRO A 131 25.77 34.59 -1.61
CA PRO A 131 25.93 35.62 -0.57
C PRO A 131 25.23 36.96 -0.86
N THR A 132 24.63 37.13 -2.03
CA THR A 132 23.83 38.33 -2.40
C THR A 132 22.41 38.31 -1.83
N GLN A 133 21.94 37.18 -1.30
CA GLN A 133 20.67 37.10 -0.55
C GLN A 133 20.97 36.95 0.95
N VAL A 134 21.13 38.09 1.64
CA VAL A 134 21.18 38.10 3.12
C VAL A 134 19.81 37.65 3.64
N PRO A 135 19.68 36.47 4.29
CA PRO A 135 18.39 35.97 4.72
C PRO A 135 17.92 36.74 5.96
N LYS A 136 16.61 36.95 6.07
CA LYS A 136 15.98 37.89 7.00
C LYS A 136 15.31 37.22 8.19
N PHE A 137 14.95 35.94 8.08
CA PHE A 137 14.38 35.13 9.17
C PHE A 137 13.17 35.78 9.85
N GLU A 138 12.34 36.48 9.07
CA GLU A 138 11.12 37.14 9.57
C GLU A 138 10.16 36.13 10.20
N TRP A 139 10.09 34.91 9.65
CA TRP A 139 9.28 33.80 10.17
C TRP A 139 9.71 33.37 11.59
N ILE A 140 11.01 33.33 11.88
CA ILE A 140 11.55 32.95 13.20
C ILE A 140 11.11 33.92 14.31
N LYS A 141 10.80 35.17 13.98
CA LYS A 141 10.40 36.20 14.97
C LYS A 141 9.11 35.85 15.73
N LYS A 142 8.27 34.96 15.22
CA LYS A 142 7.09 34.46 15.95
C LYS A 142 7.49 33.54 17.12
N TYR A 143 8.47 32.65 16.91
CA TYR A 143 8.94 31.71 17.93
C TYR A 143 9.78 32.38 19.03
N LYS A 144 10.62 33.38 18.69
CA LYS A 144 11.42 34.11 19.70
C LYS A 144 10.56 34.95 20.68
N LYS A 145 9.25 35.08 20.45
CA LYS A 145 8.27 35.58 21.45
C LYS A 145 7.76 34.50 22.40
N SER A 146 7.76 33.23 22.00
CA SER A 146 7.38 32.10 22.87
C SER A 146 8.48 31.74 23.85
N ILE A 147 9.71 31.60 23.37
CA ILE A 147 10.90 31.26 24.17
C ILE A 147 11.02 32.17 25.40
N LYS A 148 11.01 33.50 25.19
CA LYS A 148 11.07 34.50 26.29
C LYS A 148 9.95 34.41 27.31
N ARG A 149 8.79 33.86 26.93
CA ARG A 149 7.63 33.63 27.81
C ARG A 149 7.80 32.36 28.65
N GLN A 150 8.53 31.37 28.14
CA GLN A 150 8.91 30.16 28.89
C GLN A 150 10.09 30.44 29.83
N GLU A 151 11.07 31.27 29.44
CA GLU A 151 12.15 31.73 30.33
C GLU A 151 11.62 32.46 31.57
N THR A 152 10.68 33.40 31.38
CA THR A 152 10.03 34.11 32.51
C THR A 152 9.15 33.21 33.37
N MET A 153 8.69 32.05 32.87
CA MET A 153 8.05 31.01 33.69
C MET A 153 9.07 30.12 34.42
N LYS A 154 10.18 29.72 33.79
CA LYS A 154 11.27 29.00 34.47
C LYS A 154 11.83 29.82 35.65
N GLN A 155 12.07 31.13 35.46
CA GLN A 155 12.53 32.03 36.54
C GLN A 155 11.51 32.26 37.66
N ALA A 156 10.22 31.94 37.46
CA ALA A 156 9.18 32.06 38.47
C ALA A 156 9.01 30.81 39.35
N ILE A 157 9.73 29.71 39.08
CA ILE A 157 9.60 28.44 39.79
C ILE A 157 10.97 27.96 40.29
N ALA A 158 11.51 28.66 41.29
CA ALA A 158 12.71 28.26 42.02
C ALA A 158 12.60 28.59 43.52
N PRO A 159 12.14 27.64 44.37
CA PRO A 159 12.11 27.81 45.83
C PRO A 159 13.27 27.07 46.53
N LEU A 160 14.19 27.86 47.08
CA LEU A 160 14.84 27.64 48.39
C LEU A 160 15.35 26.23 48.77
N GLU A 161 16.57 25.93 48.37
CA GLU A 161 17.61 25.23 49.18
C GLU A 161 18.98 25.80 48.68
N VAL A 162 20.08 25.91 49.43
CA VAL A 162 20.57 25.20 50.63
C VAL A 162 21.17 26.19 51.64
N LEU A 163 21.11 25.90 52.96
CA LEU A 163 21.95 26.60 53.95
C LEU A 163 22.42 25.73 55.13
N SER A 164 23.32 24.78 54.84
CA SER A 164 24.21 24.10 55.80
C SER A 164 25.41 23.58 54.98
N THR A 165 26.68 23.75 55.37
CA THR A 165 27.24 23.45 56.70
C THR A 165 28.35 24.42 57.12
N LYS A 166 28.35 24.79 58.42
CA LYS A 166 29.57 25.02 59.21
C LYS A 166 29.33 24.53 60.65
N ASN A 167 30.38 24.00 61.27
CA ASN A 167 30.31 23.43 62.61
C ASN A 167 29.89 24.46 63.68
N ASN A 168 29.01 24.09 64.61
CA ASN A 168 29.47 23.82 65.98
C ASN A 168 28.43 23.15 66.90
N GLN A 169 28.99 22.53 67.95
CA GLN A 169 28.37 21.81 69.07
C GLN A 169 27.21 22.61 69.72
N HIS A 170 26.05 22.01 70.07
CA HIS A 170 25.81 21.50 71.44
C HIS A 170 24.47 20.73 71.61
N GLN A 171 24.51 19.65 72.41
CA GLN A 171 23.51 19.12 73.37
C GLN A 171 21.98 19.00 73.05
N LYS A 172 21.47 17.74 73.18
CA LYS A 172 20.23 17.32 73.92
C LYS A 172 18.83 17.75 73.37
N ILE A 173 17.70 17.02 73.55
CA ILE A 173 17.38 15.67 74.07
C ILE A 173 15.96 15.23 73.58
N GLU A 174 15.73 13.91 73.38
CA GLU A 174 14.45 13.12 73.41
C GLU A 174 13.17 13.57 72.62
N LYS A 175 12.56 12.70 71.76
CA LYS A 175 11.34 11.83 71.96
C LYS A 175 9.96 12.57 71.97
N VAL A 176 8.77 12.03 71.61
CA VAL A 176 8.32 10.68 71.13
C VAL A 176 6.90 10.72 70.48
N SER A 177 6.66 9.93 69.42
CA SER A 177 5.32 9.40 68.95
C SER A 177 4.20 10.41 68.54
N ASP A 178 3.00 10.05 68.04
CA ASP A 178 2.33 8.75 67.76
C ASP A 178 1.12 8.89 66.77
N LYS A 179 0.78 7.81 66.01
CA LYS A 179 -0.58 7.39 65.49
C LYS A 179 -1.50 8.37 64.68
N LYS A 180 -2.62 7.98 64.01
CA LYS A 180 -3.06 6.75 63.28
C LYS A 180 -4.49 6.89 62.69
N GLY A 181 -4.72 6.60 61.39
CA GLY A 181 -6.04 6.31 60.75
C GLY A 181 -7.01 7.49 60.52
N SER A 182 -8.21 7.35 59.92
CA SER A 182 -8.77 6.30 59.01
C SER A 182 -10.23 6.59 58.54
N LEU A 183 -10.57 6.25 57.28
CA LEU A 183 -11.90 5.92 56.67
C LEU A 183 -13.02 6.98 56.39
N GLU A 184 -13.51 6.93 55.12
CA GLU A 184 -14.92 6.87 54.63
C GLU A 184 -15.92 8.05 54.43
N LYS A 185 -16.57 8.01 53.23
CA LYS A 185 -18.02 8.10 52.87
C LYS A 185 -18.80 9.42 52.54
N VAL A 186 -19.10 9.57 51.23
CA VAL A 186 -20.47 9.56 50.59
C VAL A 186 -21.41 10.81 50.54
N LYS A 187 -22.03 11.03 49.35
CA LYS A 187 -23.24 11.85 48.97
C LYS A 187 -23.15 13.40 49.01
N SER A 188 -23.96 14.21 48.29
CA SER A 188 -24.64 14.07 46.97
C SER A 188 -25.39 15.36 46.51
N SER A 189 -25.63 15.48 45.19
CA SER A 189 -26.80 16.11 44.50
C SER A 189 -26.98 17.65 44.35
N ASN A 190 -27.38 18.05 43.12
CA ASN A 190 -28.24 19.20 42.71
C ASN A 190 -27.64 20.63 42.74
N SER A 191 -28.05 21.62 41.90
CA SER A 191 -29.17 21.71 40.92
C SER A 191 -28.97 22.74 39.76
N ILE A 192 -29.47 22.39 38.56
CA ILE A 192 -30.32 23.19 37.62
C ILE A 192 -29.89 24.61 37.17
N SER A 193 -29.74 24.82 35.85
CA SER A 193 -30.58 25.75 35.04
C SER A 193 -30.26 25.66 33.51
N GLN A 194 -31.14 26.22 32.65
CA GLN A 194 -31.14 26.07 31.18
C GLN A 194 -31.15 27.42 30.44
N LYS A 195 -30.64 27.44 29.18
CA LYS A 195 -31.22 28.05 27.94
C LYS A 195 -30.14 28.60 26.98
N SER A 196 -30.36 28.82 25.67
CA SER A 196 -31.13 28.10 24.61
C SER A 196 -31.03 28.86 23.26
N LYS A 197 -31.00 28.13 22.11
CA LYS A 197 -31.09 28.61 20.69
C LYS A 197 -29.86 29.39 20.15
N GLY A 198 -29.51 29.33 18.86
CA GLY A 198 -29.90 28.38 17.78
C GLY A 198 -30.03 28.99 16.36
N ASN A 199 -29.61 28.22 15.33
CA ASN A 199 -29.94 28.33 13.87
C ASN A 199 -29.42 29.58 13.09
N SER A 200 -29.23 29.58 11.75
CA SER A 200 -29.10 28.52 10.69
C SER A 200 -28.66 29.15 9.32
N SER A 201 -28.30 28.32 8.30
CA SER A 201 -28.59 28.42 6.82
C SER A 201 -28.53 29.77 6.05
N GLN A 202 -28.17 29.91 4.75
CA GLN A 202 -27.70 29.06 3.64
C GLN A 202 -27.23 29.95 2.45
N ASP A 203 -26.63 29.35 1.41
CA ASP A 203 -26.53 29.68 -0.06
C ASP A 203 -27.07 31.04 -0.59
N ASN A 204 -26.54 31.70 -1.65
CA ASN A 204 -26.44 31.21 -3.05
C ASN A 204 -25.89 32.27 -4.06
N GLN A 205 -25.46 31.84 -5.26
CA GLN A 205 -25.47 32.55 -6.59
C GLN A 205 -24.66 33.88 -6.84
N SER A 206 -24.39 34.36 -8.09
CA SER A 206 -23.92 33.76 -9.38
C SER A 206 -23.70 34.83 -10.52
N ILE A 207 -23.21 34.41 -11.72
CA ILE A 207 -23.43 34.99 -13.10
C ILE A 207 -22.46 36.05 -13.73
N SER A 208 -21.65 35.58 -14.72
CA SER A 208 -21.28 36.17 -16.06
C SER A 208 -20.49 37.52 -16.17
N SER A 209 -19.95 37.99 -17.32
CA SER A 209 -20.11 37.61 -18.75
C SER A 209 -18.98 38.12 -19.71
N ARG A 210 -18.76 37.44 -20.87
CA ARG A 210 -18.37 37.99 -22.22
C ARG A 210 -16.96 38.63 -22.39
N GLU A 211 -16.32 38.68 -23.58
CA GLU A 211 -16.53 38.06 -24.92
C GLU A 211 -15.20 37.96 -25.71
N GLU A 212 -15.26 37.25 -26.84
CA GLU A 212 -14.38 37.13 -28.04
C GLU A 212 -13.31 38.23 -28.33
N ARG A 213 -12.18 38.00 -29.05
CA ARG A 213 -11.58 36.83 -29.75
C ARG A 213 -10.02 37.06 -29.86
N ASP A 214 -9.16 36.52 -30.75
CA ASP A 214 -9.26 35.77 -32.02
C ASP A 214 -7.99 34.90 -32.30
N ASP A 215 -7.96 34.23 -33.46
CA ASP A 215 -6.90 33.41 -34.11
C ASP A 215 -5.48 34.04 -34.23
N LEU A 216 -4.34 33.32 -34.34
CA LEU A 216 -3.94 31.89 -34.41
C LEU A 216 -2.44 31.82 -33.93
N VAL A 217 -1.65 30.73 -33.89
CA VAL A 217 -1.63 29.40 -34.54
C VAL A 217 -1.22 28.29 -33.53
N ARG A 218 -1.53 27.03 -33.86
CA ARG A 218 -1.15 25.77 -33.18
C ARG A 218 0.30 25.32 -33.47
N SER A 219 0.95 24.37 -32.78
CA SER A 219 0.86 23.73 -31.44
C SER A 219 2.05 22.72 -31.33
N SER A 220 2.42 22.05 -30.22
CA SER A 220 1.75 21.75 -28.94
C SER A 220 2.79 21.39 -27.84
N SER A 221 2.56 21.78 -26.58
CA SER A 221 3.40 21.35 -25.45
C SER A 221 2.74 21.50 -24.06
N HIS A 222 2.33 20.36 -23.44
CA HIS A 222 1.87 20.23 -22.04
C HIS A 222 0.60 21.08 -21.68
N THR A 223 -0.09 20.99 -20.54
CA THR A 223 0.23 20.53 -19.17
C THR A 223 -0.90 19.75 -18.46
N THR A 224 -0.57 18.54 -17.99
CA THR A 224 -0.64 18.01 -16.60
C THR A 224 -1.84 18.24 -15.65
N SER A 225 -2.04 17.20 -14.82
CA SER A 225 -2.51 17.20 -13.42
C SER A 225 -3.99 17.00 -13.10
N ASN A 226 -4.35 15.74 -12.81
CA ASN A 226 -5.13 15.41 -11.61
C ASN A 226 -4.83 13.96 -11.16
N LYS A 227 -3.85 13.78 -10.26
CA LYS A 227 -3.47 12.49 -9.64
C LYS A 227 -3.62 12.56 -8.11
N ALA A 228 -4.85 12.55 -7.59
CA ALA A 228 -5.08 12.61 -6.13
C ALA A 228 -6.45 12.10 -5.64
N GLN A 229 -6.94 10.92 -6.07
CA GLN A 229 -8.07 10.26 -5.37
C GLN A 229 -8.16 8.73 -5.55
N ILE A 230 -7.06 8.02 -5.24
CA ILE A 230 -7.08 6.56 -5.02
C ILE A 230 -6.40 6.28 -3.67
N LEU A 231 -7.20 6.04 -2.63
CA LEU A 231 -6.74 5.62 -1.29
C LEU A 231 -7.77 4.68 -0.66
N ALA A 232 -7.46 3.37 -0.59
CA ALA A 232 -8.08 2.43 0.36
C ALA A 232 -7.41 1.04 0.48
N MET A 233 -6.21 0.78 -0.06
CA MET A 233 -5.43 -0.42 0.30
C MET A 233 -3.90 -0.18 0.26
N PRO A 234 -3.11 -0.75 1.20
CA PRO A 234 -1.67 -0.60 1.24
C PRO A 234 -0.97 -1.61 0.32
N GLN A 235 -0.60 -1.19 -0.91
CA GLN A 235 0.33 -1.95 -1.75
C GLN A 235 1.70 -1.28 -1.79
N PHE A 236 2.71 -1.93 -1.22
CA PHE A 236 4.13 -1.60 -1.46
C PHE A 236 4.64 -2.38 -2.68
N GLY A 237 4.81 -1.67 -3.81
CA GLY A 237 5.80 -1.97 -4.85
C GLY A 237 5.98 -3.41 -5.33
N LEU A 238 4.98 -4.04 -5.95
CA LEU A 238 5.18 -5.31 -6.67
C LEU A 238 6.25 -5.17 -7.78
N ARG A 239 6.21 -4.05 -8.52
CA ARG A 239 7.18 -3.66 -9.55
C ARG A 239 8.60 -3.51 -8.98
N ASP A 240 8.75 -2.83 -7.84
CA ASP A 240 10.05 -2.61 -7.19
C ASP A 240 10.66 -3.91 -6.66
N ASN A 241 9.82 -4.82 -6.15
CA ASN A 241 10.25 -6.16 -5.76
C ASN A 241 10.69 -6.99 -6.97
N LEU A 242 10.02 -6.90 -8.12
CA LEU A 242 10.45 -7.58 -9.36
C LEU A 242 11.80 -7.03 -9.85
N ILE A 243 11.97 -5.71 -9.91
CA ILE A 243 13.26 -5.06 -10.25
C ILE A 243 14.38 -5.56 -9.31
N LYS A 244 14.12 -5.58 -7.99
CA LYS A 244 15.07 -6.07 -6.99
C LYS A 244 15.42 -7.56 -7.19
N CYS A 245 14.46 -8.40 -7.58
CA CYS A 245 14.70 -9.80 -7.87
C CYS A 245 15.54 -10.02 -9.14
N GLU A 246 15.29 -9.28 -10.23
CA GLU A 246 16.10 -9.37 -11.45
C GLU A 246 17.51 -8.81 -11.25
N LEU A 247 17.67 -7.75 -10.45
CA LEU A 247 19.00 -7.27 -10.02
C LEU A 247 19.77 -8.35 -9.28
N LEU A 248 19.16 -9.00 -8.28
CA LEU A 248 19.80 -10.05 -7.48
C LEU A 248 20.20 -11.28 -8.32
N LYS A 249 19.38 -11.68 -9.30
CA LYS A 249 19.76 -12.71 -10.30
C LYS A 249 20.94 -12.27 -11.18
N SER A 250 21.08 -10.97 -11.41
CA SER A 250 22.10 -10.36 -12.27
C SER A 250 23.34 -9.89 -11.51
N GLU A 251 23.51 -10.22 -10.22
CA GLU A 251 24.60 -9.63 -9.41
C GLU A 251 26.00 -9.88 -10.02
N ASP A 252 26.21 -11.04 -10.64
CA ASP A 252 27.48 -11.40 -11.30
C ASP A 252 27.73 -10.64 -12.63
N SER A 253 26.77 -9.87 -13.16
CA SER A 253 26.99 -8.98 -14.33
C SER A 253 27.56 -7.61 -13.95
N TYR A 254 27.33 -7.17 -12.71
CA TYR A 254 27.73 -5.85 -12.22
C TYR A 254 28.66 -5.88 -11.00
N THR A 255 29.02 -7.07 -10.49
CA THR A 255 30.03 -7.22 -9.43
C THR A 255 31.35 -7.80 -9.94
N TYR A 256 32.42 -7.45 -9.26
CA TYR A 256 33.75 -8.04 -9.44
C TYR A 256 34.33 -8.41 -8.06
N LEU A 257 35.38 -9.22 -8.04
CA LEU A 257 36.09 -9.60 -6.82
C LEU A 257 37.31 -8.69 -6.63
N GLU A 258 37.45 -8.13 -5.43
CA GLU A 258 38.65 -7.42 -4.98
C GLU A 258 39.19 -8.07 -3.71
N ASN A 259 40.51 -8.16 -3.59
CA ASN A 259 41.19 -8.94 -2.56
C ASN A 259 41.56 -8.06 -1.36
N PHE A 260 41.09 -8.43 -0.16
CA PHE A 260 41.38 -7.72 1.09
C PHE A 260 42.06 -8.65 2.11
N ARG A 261 42.93 -8.10 2.96
CA ARG A 261 43.75 -8.83 3.93
C ARG A 261 43.07 -8.84 5.32
N PHE A 262 42.54 -10.00 5.71
CA PHE A 262 41.91 -10.24 7.01
C PHE A 262 42.91 -10.90 7.97
N PHE A 263 43.36 -10.15 8.98
CA PHE A 263 44.11 -10.69 10.11
C PHE A 263 43.16 -11.32 11.13
N LEU A 264 43.26 -12.62 11.31
CA LEU A 264 42.59 -13.37 12.36
C LEU A 264 43.60 -13.66 13.47
N GLY A 265 43.23 -13.41 14.73
CA GLY A 265 44.06 -13.74 15.88
C GLY A 265 43.25 -14.32 17.03
N THR A 266 43.80 -15.33 17.72
CA THR A 266 43.21 -15.88 18.95
C THR A 266 44.22 -15.99 20.08
N TYR A 267 43.79 -15.72 21.33
CA TYR A 267 44.63 -15.84 22.51
C TYR A 267 43.82 -16.09 23.80
N ASN A 268 44.00 -17.26 24.42
CA ASN A 268 43.53 -17.50 25.79
C ASN A 268 44.49 -16.83 26.78
N VAL A 269 43.99 -15.88 27.59
CA VAL A 269 44.81 -15.02 28.46
C VAL A 269 44.81 -15.45 29.94
N ASN A 270 44.15 -16.55 30.31
CA ASN A 270 44.18 -17.13 31.68
C ASN A 270 44.01 -16.08 32.80
N GLY A 271 42.98 -15.24 32.67
CA GLY A 271 42.62 -14.17 33.61
C GLY A 271 43.66 -13.05 33.77
N GLN A 272 44.74 -13.02 32.99
CA GLN A 272 45.83 -12.05 33.14
C GLN A 272 45.46 -10.67 32.55
N THR A 273 46.16 -9.66 33.03
CA THR A 273 46.20 -8.32 32.43
C THR A 273 47.34 -8.24 31.40
N PRO A 274 47.27 -7.36 30.39
CA PRO A 274 48.32 -7.22 29.39
C PRO A 274 49.57 -6.57 30.01
N LYS A 275 50.64 -7.36 30.18
CA LYS A 275 51.90 -6.93 30.83
C LYS A 275 53.02 -6.60 29.84
N GLU A 276 52.89 -7.05 28.59
CA GLU A 276 53.87 -6.89 27.51
C GLU A 276 53.18 -6.34 26.25
N SER A 277 53.95 -5.81 25.30
CA SER A 277 53.38 -5.29 24.06
C SER A 277 52.87 -6.43 23.17
N LEU A 278 51.68 -6.27 22.60
CA LEU A 278 51.11 -7.23 21.64
C LEU A 278 51.66 -7.04 20.21
N ARG A 279 52.54 -6.06 19.96
CA ARG A 279 53.11 -5.79 18.62
C ARG A 279 53.78 -7.00 17.95
N PRO A 280 54.53 -7.88 18.65
CA PRO A 280 55.09 -9.10 18.05
C PRO A 280 54.02 -10.06 17.48
N TRP A 281 52.79 -10.00 18.01
CA TRP A 281 51.64 -10.77 17.51
C TRP A 281 50.87 -10.01 16.44
N LEU A 282 50.47 -8.77 16.71
CA LEU A 282 49.51 -8.04 15.88
C LEU A 282 50.15 -7.30 14.70
N SER A 283 51.34 -6.75 14.85
CA SER A 283 52.09 -6.05 13.79
C SER A 283 53.15 -6.96 13.14
N CYS A 284 52.85 -8.26 13.03
CA CYS A 284 53.78 -9.29 12.56
C CYS A 284 53.76 -9.53 11.04
N THR A 285 53.27 -8.55 10.28
CA THR A 285 53.02 -8.57 8.84
C THR A 285 53.86 -7.49 8.15
N PRO A 286 54.26 -7.66 6.87
CA PRO A 286 55.06 -6.66 6.14
C PRO A 286 54.21 -5.52 5.56
N GLU A 287 52.89 -5.68 5.56
CA GLU A 287 51.90 -4.68 5.12
C GLU A 287 50.75 -4.63 6.14
N PRO A 288 50.05 -3.48 6.27
CA PRO A 288 48.89 -3.35 7.15
C PRO A 288 47.68 -4.15 6.65
N PRO A 289 47.13 -5.11 7.44
CA PRO A 289 45.89 -5.81 7.13
C PRO A 289 44.70 -4.86 7.04
N ASP A 290 43.73 -5.13 6.15
CA ASP A 290 42.53 -4.31 5.98
C ASP A 290 41.53 -4.45 7.13
N ILE A 291 41.45 -5.65 7.70
CA ILE A 291 40.55 -6.03 8.78
C ILE A 291 41.32 -6.84 9.83
N TYR A 292 41.06 -6.56 11.12
CA TYR A 292 41.50 -7.37 12.25
C TYR A 292 40.29 -7.95 12.98
N CYS A 293 40.28 -9.26 13.22
CA CYS A 293 39.32 -9.89 14.11
C CYS A 293 40.05 -10.71 15.17
N LEU A 294 39.94 -10.27 16.44
CA LEU A 294 40.77 -10.73 17.54
C LEU A 294 39.91 -11.34 18.64
N GLY A 295 40.05 -12.66 18.81
CA GLY A 295 39.35 -13.46 19.81
C GLY A 295 40.20 -13.68 21.06
N PHE A 296 39.65 -13.35 22.21
CA PHE A 296 40.24 -13.60 23.52
C PHE A 296 39.40 -14.62 24.30
N GLN A 297 40.06 -15.46 25.11
CA GLN A 297 39.41 -16.42 26.01
C GLN A 297 39.99 -16.29 27.42
N GLU A 298 39.17 -16.65 28.43
CA GLU A 298 39.47 -16.45 29.86
C GLU A 298 39.90 -15.01 30.23
N LEU A 299 39.35 -14.00 29.54
CA LEU A 299 39.66 -12.58 29.77
C LEU A 299 39.54 -12.17 31.23
N ASP A 300 38.52 -12.67 31.92
CA ASP A 300 38.42 -12.61 33.36
C ASP A 300 37.96 -13.95 33.95
N LEU A 301 38.59 -14.32 35.06
CA LEU A 301 38.31 -15.51 35.87
C LEU A 301 37.81 -15.14 37.28
N SER A 302 37.60 -13.84 37.54
CA SER A 302 36.91 -13.35 38.74
C SER A 302 35.52 -13.98 38.86
N LYS A 303 35.02 -14.17 40.09
CA LYS A 303 33.64 -14.68 40.28
C LYS A 303 32.62 -13.64 39.86
N GLU A 304 33.02 -12.39 39.97
CA GLU A 304 32.28 -11.18 39.66
C GLU A 304 31.91 -11.17 38.17
N ALA A 305 32.83 -11.48 37.26
CA ALA A 305 32.58 -11.57 35.81
C ALA A 305 31.61 -12.70 35.39
N PHE A 306 31.27 -13.66 36.28
CA PHE A 306 30.23 -14.66 36.02
C PHE A 306 28.81 -14.14 36.33
N PHE A 307 28.68 -13.05 37.10
CA PHE A 307 27.40 -12.49 37.56
C PHE A 307 27.15 -11.05 37.10
N PHE A 308 28.20 -10.28 36.83
CA PHE A 308 28.15 -8.88 36.40
C PHE A 308 28.79 -8.73 35.02
N SER A 309 28.21 -7.85 34.19
CA SER A 309 28.71 -7.60 32.84
C SER A 309 30.07 -6.89 32.84
N ASP A 310 30.28 -5.95 33.75
CA ASP A 310 31.40 -5.01 33.69
C ASP A 310 32.68 -5.58 34.32
N THR A 311 33.80 -5.52 33.59
CA THR A 311 35.14 -5.84 34.09
C THR A 311 36.16 -4.87 33.48
N PRO A 312 37.09 -4.28 34.25
CA PRO A 312 38.06 -3.32 33.72
C PRO A 312 38.99 -3.95 32.66
N LYS A 313 39.17 -5.28 32.69
CA LYS A 313 40.01 -6.03 31.75
C LYS A 313 39.57 -5.91 30.30
N GLU A 314 38.29 -5.64 30.03
CA GLU A 314 37.81 -5.35 28.67
C GLU A 314 38.51 -4.11 28.10
N LEU A 315 38.54 -3.02 28.87
CA LEU A 315 39.17 -1.76 28.46
C LEU A 315 40.70 -1.87 28.42
N GLU A 316 41.31 -2.60 29.37
CA GLU A 316 42.75 -2.86 29.38
C GLU A 316 43.21 -3.62 28.13
N TRP A 317 42.55 -4.74 27.79
CA TRP A 317 42.91 -5.52 26.61
C TRP A 317 42.53 -4.83 25.30
N MET A 318 41.39 -4.12 25.23
CA MET A 318 41.04 -3.29 24.06
C MET A 318 42.11 -2.21 23.81
N LYS A 319 42.59 -1.53 24.86
CA LYS A 319 43.65 -0.53 24.74
C LYS A 319 44.98 -1.16 24.30
N ALA A 320 45.39 -2.27 24.93
CA ALA A 320 46.64 -2.96 24.58
C ALA A 320 46.64 -3.52 23.15
N VAL A 321 45.46 -3.89 22.61
CA VAL A 321 45.28 -4.21 21.19
C VAL A 321 45.47 -2.97 20.33
N PHE A 322 44.78 -1.86 20.63
CA PHE A 322 44.82 -0.63 19.84
C PHE A 322 46.24 -0.06 19.71
N GLU A 323 47.03 -0.04 20.79
CA GLU A 323 48.42 0.43 20.81
C GLU A 323 49.41 -0.50 20.05
N ALA A 324 48.93 -1.67 19.61
CA ALA A 324 49.70 -2.71 18.95
C ALA A 324 49.23 -3.07 17.53
N LEU A 325 48.21 -2.41 17.00
CA LEU A 325 47.84 -2.51 15.58
C LEU A 325 48.95 -1.95 14.67
N HIS A 326 48.96 -2.36 13.40
CA HIS A 326 50.03 -2.06 12.44
C HIS A 326 50.19 -0.54 12.19
N GLU A 327 51.36 0.00 12.51
CA GLU A 327 51.59 1.45 12.65
C GLU A 327 51.42 2.25 11.35
N GLU A 328 51.56 1.61 10.19
CA GLU A 328 51.39 2.25 8.87
C GLU A 328 49.93 2.52 8.45
N ALA A 329 48.93 2.11 9.25
CA ALA A 329 47.52 2.35 8.93
C ALA A 329 46.69 2.78 10.14
N ASN A 330 45.69 3.63 9.88
CA ASN A 330 44.73 4.08 10.88
C ASN A 330 43.53 3.12 10.95
N TYR A 331 43.22 2.60 12.14
CA TYR A 331 42.14 1.63 12.36
C TYR A 331 40.96 2.23 13.12
N ALA A 332 39.77 1.82 12.72
CA ALA A 332 38.49 2.10 13.36
C ALA A 332 38.00 0.83 14.07
N LEU A 333 37.58 0.96 15.34
CA LEU A 333 36.81 -0.09 16.01
C LEU A 333 35.43 -0.14 15.35
N VAL A 334 34.98 -1.33 14.94
CA VAL A 334 33.62 -1.52 14.41
C VAL A 334 32.71 -2.06 15.50
N LYS A 335 33.17 -3.08 16.22
CA LYS A 335 32.38 -3.78 17.23
C LYS A 335 33.27 -4.53 18.21
N LEU A 336 32.90 -4.47 19.49
CA LEU A 336 33.38 -5.38 20.54
C LEU A 336 32.16 -6.15 21.06
N ILE A 337 32.35 -7.43 21.40
CA ILE A 337 31.35 -8.24 22.11
C ILE A 337 32.02 -9.21 23.07
N ARG A 338 31.42 -9.45 24.24
CA ARG A 338 31.94 -10.36 25.27
C ARG A 338 30.84 -11.17 25.94
N LEU A 339 31.19 -12.39 26.35
CA LEU A 339 30.41 -13.31 27.17
C LEU A 339 31.33 -13.86 28.27
N VAL A 340 31.16 -13.39 29.51
CA VAL A 340 32.05 -13.68 30.65
C VAL A 340 33.51 -13.37 30.30
N GLY A 341 34.33 -14.37 29.98
CA GLY A 341 35.73 -14.24 29.57
C GLY A 341 36.00 -14.50 28.08
N ILE A 342 34.98 -14.72 27.25
CA ILE A 342 35.11 -14.89 25.79
C ILE A 342 34.82 -13.55 25.13
N MET A 343 35.80 -12.92 24.47
CA MET A 343 35.65 -11.58 23.87
C MET A 343 36.09 -11.57 22.41
N LEU A 344 35.39 -10.87 21.53
CA LEU A 344 35.77 -10.67 20.13
C LEU A 344 35.80 -9.17 19.84
N ILE A 345 36.92 -8.69 19.30
CA ILE A 345 37.11 -7.32 18.85
C ILE A 345 37.30 -7.30 17.34
N PHE A 346 36.55 -6.44 16.64
CA PHE A 346 36.63 -6.23 15.19
C PHE A 346 37.08 -4.79 14.89
N TYR A 347 38.29 -4.65 14.33
CA TYR A 347 38.80 -3.40 13.75
C TYR A 347 38.87 -3.49 12.22
N VAL A 348 38.78 -2.34 11.55
CA VAL A 348 38.90 -2.17 10.10
C VAL A 348 39.77 -0.95 9.81
N LYS A 349 40.51 -0.90 8.68
CA LYS A 349 41.15 0.34 8.23
C LYS A 349 40.10 1.44 8.09
N LYS A 350 40.45 2.67 8.48
CA LYS A 350 39.54 3.83 8.49
C LYS A 350 38.89 4.11 7.13
N GLU A 351 39.60 3.84 6.04
CA GLU A 351 39.12 3.97 4.66
C GLU A 351 38.03 2.95 4.27
N HIS A 352 38.06 1.73 4.81
CA HIS A 352 37.08 0.69 4.50
C HIS A 352 35.84 0.74 5.40
N ALA A 353 35.88 1.56 6.47
CA ALA A 353 34.85 1.62 7.49
C ALA A 353 33.47 2.10 6.98
N GLU A 354 33.40 2.84 5.87
CA GLU A 354 32.14 3.26 5.26
C GLU A 354 31.43 2.14 4.46
N PHE A 355 32.15 1.07 4.11
CA PHE A 355 31.63 -0.06 3.34
C PHE A 355 31.20 -1.25 4.22
N ILE A 356 31.19 -1.06 5.54
CA ILE A 356 30.71 -2.02 6.53
C ILE A 356 29.26 -1.70 6.89
N SER A 357 28.33 -2.61 6.57
CA SER A 357 26.91 -2.50 6.91
C SER A 357 26.41 -3.71 7.69
N ASP A 358 25.17 -3.63 8.18
CA ASP A 358 24.42 -4.77 8.74
C ASP A 358 25.17 -5.51 9.87
N VAL A 359 25.82 -4.74 10.74
CA VAL A 359 26.65 -5.22 11.85
C VAL A 359 25.78 -5.67 13.03
N GLU A 360 25.68 -6.98 13.21
CA GLU A 360 24.97 -7.61 14.33
C GLU A 360 25.92 -8.50 15.13
N ALA A 361 25.69 -8.63 16.43
CA ALA A 361 26.56 -9.44 17.29
C ALA A 361 25.76 -10.10 18.43
N GLU A 362 25.99 -11.40 18.62
CA GLU A 362 25.20 -12.25 19.52
C GLU A 362 26.12 -13.25 20.28
N THR A 363 25.61 -13.84 21.36
CA THR A 363 26.39 -14.73 22.25
C THR A 363 25.64 -16.02 22.60
N VAL A 364 26.37 -17.11 22.84
CA VAL A 364 25.81 -18.39 23.29
C VAL A 364 26.72 -19.01 24.35
N GLY A 365 26.21 -19.17 25.58
CA GLY A 365 26.88 -19.96 26.62
C GLY A 365 26.57 -21.45 26.49
N THR A 366 27.60 -22.29 26.48
CA THR A 366 27.51 -23.76 26.46
C THR A 366 28.02 -24.41 27.74
N GLY A 367 28.52 -23.65 28.73
CA GLY A 367 29.22 -24.17 29.91
C GLY A 367 28.34 -24.88 30.93
N ILE A 368 28.27 -24.35 32.15
CA ILE A 368 27.48 -24.97 33.24
C ILE A 368 26.00 -25.07 32.82
N MET A 369 25.39 -26.23 33.07
CA MET A 369 24.05 -26.63 32.60
C MET A 369 23.81 -26.44 31.08
N GLY A 370 24.87 -26.42 30.26
CA GLY A 370 24.77 -26.15 28.83
C GLY A 370 24.38 -24.71 28.48
N ARG A 371 24.39 -23.78 29.45
CA ARG A 371 23.80 -22.43 29.30
C ARG A 371 24.66 -21.29 29.82
N MET A 372 25.53 -21.50 30.81
CA MET A 372 26.38 -20.42 31.34
C MET A 372 27.51 -20.05 30.37
N GLY A 373 27.87 -18.78 30.34
CA GLY A 373 28.85 -18.19 29.42
C GLY A 373 30.33 -18.51 29.69
N ASN A 374 30.62 -19.37 30.68
CA ASN A 374 31.99 -19.72 31.06
C ASN A 374 32.70 -20.63 30.03
N LYS A 375 31.95 -21.20 29.09
CA LYS A 375 32.34 -21.81 27.80
C LYS A 375 31.23 -21.48 26.80
N GLY A 376 31.51 -21.52 25.51
CA GLY A 376 30.54 -21.19 24.45
C GLY A 376 31.15 -20.33 23.35
N ALA A 377 30.43 -19.34 22.84
CA ALA A 377 30.92 -18.43 21.81
C ALA A 377 30.31 -17.03 21.88
N VAL A 378 31.03 -16.08 21.29
CA VAL A 378 30.53 -14.78 20.83
C VAL A 378 30.76 -14.68 19.33
N ALA A 379 29.87 -14.01 18.60
CA ALA A 379 30.05 -13.80 17.17
C ALA A 379 29.62 -12.41 16.74
N ILE A 380 30.29 -11.89 15.71
CA ILE A 380 29.93 -10.65 15.00
C ILE A 380 29.68 -11.05 13.56
N ARG A 381 28.54 -10.65 12.99
CA ARG A 381 28.31 -10.69 11.55
C ARG A 381 28.22 -9.28 11.00
N PHE A 382 28.63 -9.11 9.76
CA PHE A 382 28.59 -7.85 9.04
C PHE A 382 28.56 -8.12 7.54
N ARG A 383 28.14 -7.12 6.78
CA ARG A 383 28.33 -7.08 5.33
C ARG A 383 29.49 -6.16 5.02
N PHE A 384 30.41 -6.59 4.16
CA PHE A 384 31.49 -5.77 3.63
C PHE A 384 31.34 -5.69 2.11
N HIS A 385 31.11 -4.48 1.59
CA HIS A 385 30.61 -4.25 0.23
C HIS A 385 29.40 -5.16 -0.10
N ASN A 386 29.56 -6.16 -0.99
CA ASN A 386 28.49 -7.11 -1.35
C ASN A 386 28.67 -8.52 -0.76
N SER A 387 29.57 -8.73 0.21
CA SER A 387 29.79 -10.05 0.84
C SER A 387 29.33 -10.08 2.29
N ASP A 388 28.54 -11.08 2.66
CA ASP A 388 28.11 -11.34 4.03
C ASP A 388 29.12 -12.21 4.77
N ILE A 389 29.65 -11.69 5.88
CA ILE A 389 30.73 -12.27 6.68
C ILE A 389 30.24 -12.51 8.12
N CYS A 390 30.62 -13.64 8.72
CA CYS A 390 30.43 -13.92 10.13
C CYS A 390 31.75 -14.37 10.76
N VAL A 391 32.12 -13.75 11.89
CA VAL A 391 33.29 -14.12 12.68
C VAL A 391 32.83 -14.64 14.03
N VAL A 392 33.30 -15.83 14.41
CA VAL A 392 32.94 -16.52 15.65
C VAL A 392 34.20 -16.71 16.49
N ASN A 393 34.21 -16.20 17.72
CA ASN A 393 35.19 -16.59 18.74
C ASN A 393 34.52 -17.56 19.71
N SER A 394 35.08 -18.77 19.87
CA SER A 394 34.58 -19.77 20.81
C SER A 394 35.60 -20.22 21.83
N HIS A 395 35.11 -20.67 22.98
CA HIS A 395 35.87 -21.35 24.00
C HIS A 395 35.13 -22.62 24.41
N LEU A 396 35.60 -23.78 23.93
CA LEU A 396 34.89 -25.06 24.07
C LEU A 396 35.29 -25.82 25.35
N ALA A 397 34.55 -26.88 25.70
CA ALA A 397 34.86 -27.75 26.84
C ALA A 397 36.32 -28.25 26.86
N ALA A 398 36.99 -28.08 28.01
CA ALA A 398 38.35 -28.55 28.26
C ALA A 398 38.40 -30.04 28.63
N HIS A 399 39.58 -30.54 29.04
CA HIS A 399 39.90 -31.96 29.33
C HIS A 399 40.06 -32.83 28.06
N VAL A 400 40.98 -33.80 28.08
CA VAL A 400 41.35 -34.57 26.87
C VAL A 400 40.26 -35.57 26.49
N GLU A 401 39.57 -36.09 27.50
CA GLU A 401 38.50 -37.08 27.43
C GLU A 401 37.22 -36.52 26.77
N GLU A 402 36.98 -35.22 26.89
CA GLU A 402 35.70 -34.56 26.56
C GLU A 402 35.56 -34.10 25.08
N TYR A 403 36.09 -34.86 24.12
CA TYR A 403 36.07 -34.42 22.71
C TYR A 403 34.67 -34.53 22.08
N GLU A 404 33.85 -35.52 22.44
CA GLU A 404 32.43 -35.55 22.07
C GLU A 404 31.66 -34.36 22.66
N ARG A 405 32.08 -33.84 23.82
CA ARG A 405 31.49 -32.63 24.39
C ARG A 405 31.90 -31.38 23.63
N ARG A 406 33.14 -31.26 23.15
CA ARG A 406 33.53 -30.20 22.21
C ARG A 406 32.74 -30.28 20.89
N ASN A 407 32.50 -31.49 20.39
CA ASN A 407 31.65 -31.72 19.22
C ASN A 407 30.20 -31.24 19.48
N GLN A 408 29.67 -31.46 20.68
CA GLN A 408 28.34 -30.98 21.07
C GLN A 408 28.31 -29.46 21.26
N ASP A 409 29.29 -28.86 21.93
CA ASP A 409 29.38 -27.40 22.12
C ASP A 409 29.39 -26.67 20.75
N PHE A 410 30.12 -27.19 19.76
CA PHE A 410 30.09 -26.68 18.37
C PHE A 410 28.68 -26.74 17.75
N LYS A 411 27.98 -27.88 17.90
CA LYS A 411 26.61 -28.08 17.37
C LYS A 411 25.59 -27.19 18.07
N ASP A 412 25.75 -26.98 19.38
CA ASP A 412 24.97 -26.04 20.17
C ASP A 412 25.19 -24.59 19.70
N ILE A 413 26.43 -24.16 19.48
CA ILE A 413 26.74 -22.81 18.97
C ILE A 413 26.11 -22.62 17.57
N CYS A 414 26.29 -23.56 16.64
CA CYS A 414 25.76 -23.46 15.28
C CYS A 414 24.23 -23.44 15.18
N SER A 415 23.52 -24.05 16.14
CA SER A 415 22.06 -24.11 16.16
C SER A 415 21.40 -22.98 16.97
N ARG A 416 22.04 -22.55 18.05
CA ARG A 416 21.51 -21.56 18.99
C ARG A 416 21.92 -20.12 18.69
N LEU A 417 23.04 -19.88 18.01
CA LEU A 417 23.49 -18.52 17.68
C LEU A 417 22.77 -18.04 16.41
N GLN A 418 21.86 -17.08 16.61
CA GLN A 418 20.96 -16.55 15.59
C GLN A 418 20.97 -15.03 15.64
N PHE A 419 21.43 -14.39 14.57
CA PHE A 419 21.41 -12.93 14.46
C PHE A 419 20.03 -12.42 14.08
N ARG A 420 19.71 -11.22 14.55
CA ARG A 420 18.48 -10.49 14.25
C ARG A 420 18.47 -10.06 12.79
N GLN A 421 17.29 -9.83 12.25
CA GLN A 421 17.11 -9.26 10.92
C GLN A 421 16.20 -8.02 11.02
N LEU A 422 16.41 -7.06 10.10
CA LEU A 422 15.64 -5.81 10.03
C LEU A 422 14.15 -6.04 9.73
N ASP A 423 13.83 -7.18 9.12
CA ASP A 423 12.47 -7.64 8.82
C ASP A 423 12.07 -8.76 9.79
N PRO A 424 11.15 -8.52 10.74
CA PRO A 424 10.70 -9.53 11.70
C PRO A 424 9.94 -10.72 11.10
N THR A 425 9.60 -10.69 9.81
CA THR A 425 8.90 -11.79 9.12
C THR A 425 9.87 -12.82 8.54
N GLN A 426 11.17 -12.53 8.48
CA GLN A 426 12.19 -13.41 7.91
C GLN A 426 12.81 -14.37 8.93
N PRO A 427 13.23 -15.58 8.51
CA PRO A 427 13.74 -16.60 9.42
C PRO A 427 15.18 -16.29 9.91
N PRO A 428 15.45 -16.27 11.23
CA PRO A 428 16.69 -15.78 11.82
C PRO A 428 17.99 -16.24 11.14
N LEU A 429 18.98 -15.35 11.11
CA LEU A 429 20.22 -15.58 10.38
C LEU A 429 21.21 -16.37 11.24
N THR A 430 21.36 -17.67 10.96
CA THR A 430 22.36 -18.54 11.61
C THR A 430 23.75 -18.35 11.02
N ILE A 431 24.80 -18.64 11.80
CA ILE A 431 26.22 -18.56 11.40
C ILE A 431 26.45 -19.09 9.96
N LEU A 432 26.01 -20.32 9.68
CA LEU A 432 26.29 -21.03 8.41
C LEU A 432 25.54 -20.50 7.17
N LYS A 433 24.73 -19.44 7.28
CA LYS A 433 24.07 -18.77 6.13
C LYS A 433 24.94 -17.69 5.45
N HIS A 434 26.08 -17.31 6.03
CA HIS A 434 26.97 -16.26 5.50
C HIS A 434 27.85 -16.79 4.35
N ASN A 435 28.31 -15.90 3.46
CA ASN A 435 29.19 -16.29 2.35
C ASN A 435 30.59 -16.68 2.83
N VAL A 436 31.05 -16.01 3.89
CA VAL A 436 32.31 -16.26 4.58
C VAL A 436 32.02 -16.43 6.07
N VAL A 437 32.48 -17.55 6.64
CA VAL A 437 32.50 -17.78 8.09
C VAL A 437 33.94 -17.97 8.53
N LEU A 438 34.40 -17.15 9.46
CA LEU A 438 35.72 -17.21 10.07
C LEU A 438 35.55 -17.64 11.53
N TRP A 439 36.16 -18.75 11.92
CA TRP A 439 36.01 -19.32 13.26
C TRP A 439 37.36 -19.39 13.95
N ILE A 440 37.45 -18.76 15.12
CA ILE A 440 38.66 -18.66 15.92
C ILE A 440 38.37 -19.08 17.35
N GLY A 441 39.42 -19.46 18.09
CA GLY A 441 39.31 -19.55 19.54
C GLY A 441 40.14 -20.64 20.19
N ASP A 442 39.99 -20.77 21.50
CA ASP A 442 40.41 -21.97 22.25
C ASP A 442 39.36 -23.06 22.06
N LEU A 443 39.57 -23.87 21.02
CA LEU A 443 38.72 -25.00 20.70
C LEU A 443 38.98 -26.21 21.62
N ASN A 444 40.01 -26.14 22.49
CA ASN A 444 40.34 -27.09 23.54
C ASN A 444 40.57 -28.56 23.12
N TYR A 445 40.58 -28.88 21.82
CA TYR A 445 40.96 -30.20 21.31
C TYR A 445 42.44 -30.50 21.61
N ARG A 446 42.73 -31.77 21.87
CA ARG A 446 44.03 -32.23 22.39
C ARG A 446 44.67 -33.25 21.48
N ILE A 447 45.95 -33.51 21.71
CA ILE A 447 46.65 -34.68 21.17
C ILE A 447 46.25 -35.90 22.02
N SER A 448 45.83 -37.01 21.39
CA SER A 448 45.46 -38.27 22.04
C SER A 448 46.45 -39.40 21.74
N ASP A 449 46.34 -40.51 22.45
CA ASP A 449 47.03 -41.79 22.19
C ASP A 449 48.58 -41.75 22.18
N LEU A 450 49.17 -40.64 22.64
CA LEU A 450 50.60 -40.45 22.87
C LEU A 450 50.85 -40.01 24.32
N ASP A 451 51.96 -40.46 24.90
CA ASP A 451 52.42 -40.04 26.22
C ASP A 451 53.13 -38.67 26.20
N VAL A 452 53.25 -38.06 27.38
CA VAL A 452 53.85 -36.73 27.58
C VAL A 452 55.26 -36.64 26.99
N ASP A 453 56.07 -37.67 27.17
CA ASP A 453 57.46 -37.66 26.76
C ASP A 453 57.57 -37.85 25.25
N ARG A 454 56.81 -38.79 24.66
CA ARG A 454 56.73 -38.97 23.20
C ARG A 454 56.23 -37.72 22.46
N VAL A 455 55.27 -36.98 23.02
CA VAL A 455 54.81 -35.69 22.46
C VAL A 455 55.95 -34.66 22.48
N LYS A 456 56.63 -34.49 23.62
CA LYS A 456 57.80 -33.59 23.73
C LYS A 456 58.93 -34.00 22.78
N ASP A 457 59.12 -35.32 22.61
CA ASP A 457 60.14 -35.93 21.76
C ASP A 457 59.87 -35.72 20.25
N LEU A 458 58.61 -35.60 19.82
CA LEU A 458 58.21 -35.20 18.46
C LEU A 458 58.36 -33.69 18.25
N ILE A 459 57.91 -32.87 19.22
CA ILE A 459 58.08 -31.41 19.18
C ILE A 459 59.55 -31.02 19.07
N ALA A 460 60.43 -31.66 19.87
CA ALA A 460 61.88 -31.42 19.84
C ALA A 460 62.56 -31.81 18.51
N LYS A 461 61.87 -32.56 17.64
CA LYS A 461 62.31 -32.91 16.28
C LYS A 461 61.64 -32.06 15.19
N ASN A 462 60.70 -31.18 15.56
CA ASN A 462 59.77 -30.47 14.67
C ASN A 462 58.92 -31.43 13.79
N ASP A 463 58.63 -32.63 14.30
CA ASP A 463 57.82 -33.65 13.61
C ASP A 463 56.31 -33.36 13.83
N TYR A 464 55.88 -32.19 13.37
CA TYR A 464 54.51 -31.71 13.55
C TYR A 464 53.51 -32.45 12.66
N GLU A 465 53.92 -32.96 11.50
CA GLU A 465 53.06 -33.79 10.64
C GLU A 465 52.61 -35.07 11.37
N THR A 466 53.57 -35.85 11.91
CA THR A 466 53.25 -37.04 12.69
C THR A 466 52.38 -36.67 13.90
N LEU A 467 52.75 -35.61 14.63
CA LEU A 467 52.03 -35.19 15.84
C LEU A 467 50.59 -34.72 15.55
N HIS A 468 50.35 -34.04 14.43
CA HIS A 468 49.04 -33.58 13.99
C HIS A 468 48.11 -34.74 13.58
N SER A 469 48.65 -35.90 13.18
CA SER A 469 47.83 -37.12 13.00
C SER A 469 47.20 -37.66 14.30
N TYR A 470 47.65 -37.17 15.46
CA TYR A 470 47.09 -37.46 16.79
C TYR A 470 46.24 -36.32 17.37
N ASP A 471 46.06 -35.22 16.63
CA ASP A 471 45.18 -34.12 17.03
C ASP A 471 43.70 -34.51 16.91
N GLN A 472 42.94 -34.29 17.98
CA GLN A 472 41.52 -34.59 18.01
C GLN A 472 40.71 -33.74 17.02
N LEU A 473 41.01 -32.44 16.84
CA LEU A 473 40.21 -31.59 15.94
C LEU A 473 40.34 -32.09 14.50
N LYS A 474 41.57 -32.34 14.03
CA LYS A 474 41.82 -32.94 12.72
C LYS A 474 41.03 -34.23 12.55
N ARG A 475 41.13 -35.16 13.50
CA ARG A 475 40.40 -36.44 13.44
C ARG A 475 38.87 -36.26 13.40
N GLN A 476 38.31 -35.31 14.15
CA GLN A 476 36.86 -35.04 14.15
C GLN A 476 36.38 -34.31 12.88
N ILE A 477 37.26 -33.58 12.19
CA ILE A 477 37.01 -33.01 10.85
C ILE A 477 37.11 -34.08 9.76
N ASP A 478 38.14 -34.93 9.81
CA ASP A 478 38.37 -36.02 8.83
C ASP A 478 37.22 -37.04 8.78
N VAL A 479 36.46 -37.20 9.87
CA VAL A 479 35.24 -38.05 9.95
C VAL A 479 33.93 -37.26 9.86
N GLU A 480 33.98 -35.98 9.44
CA GLU A 480 32.86 -35.06 9.28
C GLU A 480 31.96 -34.86 10.52
N ALA A 481 32.47 -35.12 11.74
CA ALA A 481 31.69 -35.00 12.97
C ALA A 481 31.45 -33.54 13.41
N VAL A 482 32.31 -32.61 12.97
CA VAL A 482 32.32 -31.17 13.26
C VAL A 482 32.88 -30.37 12.07
N PHE A 483 32.69 -29.05 12.06
CA PHE A 483 33.31 -28.11 11.12
C PHE A 483 33.22 -28.52 9.62
N VAL A 484 32.16 -29.23 9.22
CA VAL A 484 32.02 -29.81 7.88
C VAL A 484 32.10 -28.71 6.79
N GLY A 485 33.07 -28.86 5.89
CA GLY A 485 33.35 -27.90 4.82
C GLY A 485 34.02 -26.59 5.25
N PHE A 486 34.54 -26.51 6.48
CA PHE A 486 35.59 -25.55 6.83
C PHE A 486 36.95 -26.06 6.33
N LYS A 487 37.94 -25.17 6.34
CA LYS A 487 39.36 -25.44 6.16
C LYS A 487 40.13 -24.88 7.35
N GLU A 488 41.26 -25.51 7.65
CA GLU A 488 42.31 -25.00 8.54
C GLU A 488 43.61 -24.87 7.73
N GLY A 489 44.57 -24.11 8.25
CA GLY A 489 45.90 -24.03 7.63
C GLY A 489 46.74 -25.26 7.89
N GLU A 490 47.87 -25.36 7.17
CA GLU A 490 48.95 -26.26 7.57
C GLU A 490 49.57 -25.75 8.89
N ILE A 491 49.86 -26.66 9.82
CA ILE A 491 50.38 -26.34 11.15
C ILE A 491 51.88 -26.67 11.17
N ASP A 492 52.70 -25.65 10.95
CA ASP A 492 54.17 -25.70 10.95
C ASP A 492 54.79 -25.27 12.30
N PHE A 493 53.95 -24.97 13.29
CA PHE A 493 54.33 -24.38 14.57
C PHE A 493 54.04 -25.30 15.77
N GLN A 494 54.84 -25.20 16.84
CA GLN A 494 54.70 -26.04 18.03
C GLN A 494 53.38 -25.80 18.80
N PRO A 495 52.89 -26.78 19.58
CA PRO A 495 51.70 -26.65 20.41
C PRO A 495 51.62 -25.38 21.27
N THR A 496 50.43 -24.77 21.29
CA THR A 496 50.16 -23.47 21.92
C THR A 496 49.84 -23.57 23.41
N TYR A 497 49.50 -24.77 23.89
CA TYR A 497 49.21 -25.12 25.27
C TYR A 497 50.06 -26.32 25.69
N LYS A 498 50.46 -26.52 26.97
CA LYS A 498 50.38 -25.62 28.13
C LYS A 498 51.78 -25.24 28.58
N TYR A 499 52.00 -23.96 28.83
CA TYR A 499 53.25 -23.42 29.33
C TYR A 499 53.20 -23.11 30.84
N ASP A 500 54.35 -22.76 31.42
CA ASP A 500 54.44 -22.05 32.70
C ASP A 500 54.39 -20.54 32.43
N THR A 501 53.39 -19.86 33.01
CA THR A 501 53.08 -18.44 32.78
C THR A 501 54.31 -17.54 32.97
N GLY A 502 54.56 -16.64 32.01
CA GLY A 502 55.75 -15.79 31.98
C GLY A 502 56.98 -16.45 31.36
N SER A 503 56.85 -17.62 30.71
CA SER A 503 57.97 -18.35 30.13
C SER A 503 57.62 -19.14 28.85
N ASP A 504 58.64 -19.80 28.28
CA ASP A 504 58.52 -20.74 27.17
C ASP A 504 58.72 -22.21 27.62
N LYS A 505 58.60 -22.49 28.92
CA LYS A 505 58.68 -23.84 29.49
C LYS A 505 57.31 -24.53 29.45
N TRP A 506 57.28 -25.82 29.15
CA TRP A 506 56.09 -26.66 29.30
C TRP A 506 55.67 -26.82 30.76
N ASP A 507 54.37 -26.98 31.00
CA ASP A 507 53.73 -27.12 32.32
C ASP A 507 54.52 -27.99 33.32
N THR A 508 55.14 -27.35 34.32
CA THR A 508 55.85 -28.03 35.42
C THR A 508 54.97 -28.31 36.64
N SER A 509 53.66 -28.03 36.55
CA SER A 509 52.71 -28.34 37.62
C SER A 509 52.54 -29.85 37.84
N GLU A 510 52.01 -30.24 39.00
CA GLU A 510 51.67 -31.64 39.35
C GLU A 510 50.77 -32.35 38.32
N LYS A 511 50.10 -31.59 37.45
CA LYS A 511 49.21 -32.11 36.39
C LYS A 511 49.92 -32.36 35.06
N CYS A 512 51.19 -31.94 34.94
CA CYS A 512 52.08 -31.96 33.77
C CYS A 512 51.36 -32.26 32.45
N ARG A 513 50.58 -31.28 31.98
CA ARG A 513 49.68 -31.47 30.84
C ARG A 513 50.47 -31.80 29.57
N ILE A 514 49.98 -32.80 28.83
CA ILE A 514 50.43 -33.07 27.46
C ILE A 514 50.21 -31.78 26.63
N PRO A 515 51.23 -31.32 25.87
CA PRO A 515 51.06 -30.19 24.95
C PRO A 515 49.94 -30.42 23.93
N ALA A 516 49.28 -29.36 23.48
CA ALA A 516 48.19 -29.41 22.50
C ALA A 516 48.04 -28.12 21.69
N TRP A 517 47.51 -28.24 20.46
CA TRP A 517 47.04 -27.11 19.65
C TRP A 517 45.58 -26.79 20.02
N CYS A 518 45.39 -26.19 21.19
CA CYS A 518 44.08 -25.75 21.68
C CYS A 518 43.53 -24.55 20.88
N ASP A 519 44.43 -23.63 20.51
CA ASP A 519 44.11 -22.33 19.90
C ASP A 519 44.13 -22.45 18.37
N ARG A 520 42.97 -22.29 17.72
CA ARG A 520 42.77 -22.67 16.31
C ARG A 520 42.06 -21.60 15.48
N ILE A 521 42.29 -21.63 14.15
CA ILE A 521 41.73 -20.68 13.19
C ILE A 521 41.28 -21.44 11.94
N LEU A 522 39.96 -21.48 11.70
CA LEU A 522 39.33 -22.16 10.59
C LEU A 522 38.45 -21.20 9.78
N TRP A 523 38.24 -21.48 8.50
CA TRP A 523 37.37 -20.66 7.64
C TRP A 523 36.51 -21.51 6.70
N LYS A 524 35.36 -20.98 6.31
CA LYS A 524 34.44 -21.56 5.33
C LYS A 524 33.97 -20.48 4.36
N GLY A 525 34.17 -20.69 3.07
CA GLY A 525 33.81 -19.74 2.02
C GLY A 525 34.49 -20.07 0.69
N LYS A 526 34.27 -19.21 -0.31
CA LYS A 526 34.98 -19.21 -1.59
C LYS A 526 35.97 -18.03 -1.64
N ASN A 527 36.92 -18.05 -2.56
CA ASN A 527 37.84 -16.94 -2.83
C ASN A 527 38.72 -16.55 -1.63
N ILE A 528 39.06 -17.50 -0.75
CA ILE A 528 39.91 -17.29 0.42
C ILE A 528 41.24 -18.03 0.20
N GLN A 529 42.34 -17.27 0.21
CA GLN A 529 43.71 -17.77 0.22
C GLN A 529 44.34 -17.42 1.57
N GLN A 530 45.04 -18.38 2.18
CA GLN A 530 45.83 -18.12 3.39
C GLN A 530 47.26 -17.75 2.98
N GLU A 531 47.84 -16.74 3.64
CA GLU A 531 49.25 -16.34 3.45
C GLU A 531 50.17 -16.92 4.53
N HIS A 532 49.67 -17.03 5.76
CA HIS A 532 50.37 -17.72 6.85
C HIS A 532 49.41 -18.17 7.97
N TYR A 533 49.88 -19.07 8.81
CA TYR A 533 49.27 -19.51 10.06
C TYR A 533 50.41 -19.73 11.06
N LYS A 534 50.43 -19.05 12.22
CA LYS A 534 51.59 -19.10 13.14
C LYS A 534 51.23 -18.81 14.60
N SER A 535 51.93 -19.47 15.52
CA SER A 535 51.95 -19.13 16.95
C SER A 535 53.02 -18.10 17.31
N HIS A 536 52.77 -17.27 18.32
CA HIS A 536 53.63 -16.16 18.72
C HIS A 536 54.32 -16.42 20.06
N MET A 537 55.44 -17.16 20.00
CA MET A 537 56.21 -17.54 21.19
C MET A 537 56.68 -16.37 22.04
N ASP A 538 56.92 -15.21 21.42
CA ASP A 538 57.45 -14.05 22.14
C ASP A 538 56.49 -13.39 23.12
N VAL A 539 55.20 -13.67 23.00
CA VAL A 539 54.18 -13.30 23.99
C VAL A 539 54.15 -14.39 25.07
N ARG A 540 54.34 -13.98 26.34
CA ARG A 540 54.58 -14.87 27.48
C ARG A 540 53.62 -14.65 28.65
N THR A 541 52.68 -13.70 28.53
CA THR A 541 51.74 -13.30 29.60
C THR A 541 50.86 -14.45 30.11
N SER A 542 50.46 -15.39 29.24
CA SER A 542 49.57 -16.53 29.56
C SER A 542 50.33 -17.87 29.68
N ASP A 543 49.61 -18.96 29.99
CA ASP A 543 50.07 -20.35 29.77
C ASP A 543 49.65 -20.92 28.39
N HIS A 544 48.91 -20.14 27.60
CA HIS A 544 48.77 -20.31 26.15
C HIS A 544 49.71 -19.38 25.38
N LYS A 545 49.88 -19.62 24.07
CA LYS A 545 50.51 -18.70 23.11
C LYS A 545 49.47 -18.14 22.13
N PRO A 546 49.52 -16.84 21.76
CA PRO A 546 48.65 -16.30 20.73
C PRO A 546 48.91 -16.98 19.39
N VAL A 547 47.86 -17.08 18.57
CA VAL A 547 47.94 -17.57 17.19
C VAL A 547 47.42 -16.49 16.25
N SER A 548 47.99 -16.39 15.05
CA SER A 548 47.43 -15.57 13.97
C SER A 548 47.39 -16.30 12.63
N SER A 549 46.46 -15.90 11.78
CA SER A 549 46.46 -16.22 10.36
C SER A 549 46.04 -15.00 9.55
N LEU A 550 46.74 -14.76 8.43
CA LEU A 550 46.39 -13.71 7.48
C LEU A 550 45.73 -14.36 6.27
N LEU A 551 44.48 -13.98 5.99
CA LEU A 551 43.67 -14.47 4.89
C LEU A 551 43.47 -13.35 3.86
N VAL A 552 43.81 -13.61 2.61
CA VAL A 552 43.41 -12.79 1.47
C VAL A 552 42.05 -13.28 1.00
N ILE A 553 41.03 -12.42 1.11
CA ILE A 553 39.63 -12.74 0.81
C ILE A 553 39.14 -11.89 -0.36
N GLY A 554 38.67 -12.56 -1.42
CA GLY A 554 38.03 -11.93 -2.57
C GLY A 554 36.60 -11.54 -2.27
N ILE A 555 36.38 -10.26 -1.99
CA ILE A 555 35.10 -9.63 -1.64
C ILE A 555 34.42 -9.12 -2.91
N LYS A 556 33.11 -9.36 -3.04
CA LYS A 556 32.29 -8.75 -4.11
C LYS A 556 32.20 -7.23 -3.91
N ARG A 557 32.56 -6.45 -4.94
CA ARG A 557 32.25 -5.02 -5.08
C ARG A 557 31.39 -4.76 -6.30
N VAL A 558 30.52 -3.76 -6.22
CA VAL A 558 29.68 -3.30 -7.34
C VAL A 558 30.47 -2.33 -8.23
N ASN A 559 30.40 -2.52 -9.54
CA ASN A 559 30.77 -1.52 -10.53
C ASN A 559 29.53 -0.61 -10.78
N PRO A 560 29.58 0.70 -10.45
CA PRO A 560 28.41 1.58 -10.54
C PRO A 560 27.82 1.71 -11.96
N ASP A 561 28.67 1.76 -12.99
CA ASP A 561 28.24 1.92 -14.38
C ASP A 561 27.58 0.65 -14.91
N ALA A 562 28.15 -0.53 -14.59
CA ALA A 562 27.57 -1.82 -14.93
C ALA A 562 26.24 -2.06 -14.20
N TYR A 563 26.14 -1.67 -12.93
CA TYR A 563 24.90 -1.73 -12.16
C TYR A 563 23.83 -0.82 -12.77
N LYS A 564 24.16 0.45 -13.05
CA LYS A 564 23.25 1.40 -13.69
C LYS A 564 22.74 0.89 -15.04
N LYS A 565 23.64 0.39 -15.89
CA LYS A 565 23.26 -0.20 -17.19
C LYS A 565 22.29 -1.37 -17.02
N THR A 566 22.60 -2.30 -16.12
CA THR A 566 21.77 -3.48 -15.83
C THR A 566 20.40 -3.09 -15.28
N PHE A 567 20.35 -2.08 -14.39
CA PHE A 567 19.11 -1.50 -13.86
C PHE A 567 18.25 -0.88 -14.98
N GLU A 568 18.83 -0.04 -15.84
CA GLU A 568 18.12 0.55 -16.99
C GLU A 568 17.56 -0.52 -17.94
N GLU A 569 18.28 -1.62 -18.15
CA GLU A 569 17.85 -2.74 -18.99
C GLU A 569 16.70 -3.54 -18.36
N ILE A 570 16.79 -3.87 -17.07
CA ILE A 570 15.71 -4.51 -16.29
C ILE A 570 14.43 -3.65 -16.31
N VAL A 571 14.56 -2.35 -16.04
CA VAL A 571 13.40 -1.43 -16.04
C VAL A 571 12.75 -1.37 -17.41
N ARG A 572 13.52 -1.24 -18.50
CA ARG A 572 12.98 -1.26 -19.88
C ARG A 572 12.27 -2.57 -20.23
N ASN A 573 12.79 -3.71 -19.77
CA ASN A 573 12.16 -5.02 -19.99
C ASN A 573 10.84 -5.17 -19.22
N ILE A 574 10.77 -4.64 -17.99
CA ILE A 574 9.53 -4.61 -17.19
C ILE A 574 8.51 -3.63 -17.80
N ASP A 575 8.93 -2.42 -18.19
CA ASP A 575 8.07 -1.46 -18.90
C ASP A 575 7.50 -2.05 -20.19
N LYS A 576 8.33 -2.77 -20.97
CA LYS A 576 7.87 -3.49 -22.16
C LYS A 576 6.81 -4.54 -21.82
N MET A 577 7.08 -5.40 -20.82
CA MET A 577 6.16 -6.45 -20.41
C MET A 577 4.85 -5.90 -19.84
N GLU A 578 4.89 -4.79 -19.09
CA GLU A 578 3.69 -4.09 -18.62
C GLU A 578 2.83 -3.56 -19.79
N ASN A 579 3.46 -3.01 -20.83
CA ASN A 579 2.76 -2.55 -22.04
C ASN A 579 2.18 -3.73 -22.87
N GLU A 580 2.90 -4.85 -22.97
CA GLU A 580 2.41 -6.07 -23.65
C GLU A 580 1.23 -6.71 -22.90
N CYS A 581 1.13 -6.51 -21.59
CA CYS A 581 0.04 -6.99 -20.73
C CYS A 581 -1.21 -6.06 -20.67
N ILE A 582 -1.27 -4.96 -21.43
CA ILE A 582 -2.46 -4.10 -21.47
C ILE A 582 -3.60 -4.82 -22.22
N PRO A 583 -4.80 -4.98 -21.64
CA PRO A 583 -5.93 -5.62 -22.32
C PRO A 583 -6.32 -4.92 -23.62
N SER A 584 -6.57 -5.71 -24.67
CA SER A 584 -6.96 -5.23 -26.00
C SER A 584 -8.12 -6.06 -26.57
N LEU A 585 -8.91 -5.41 -27.43
CA LEU A 585 -9.96 -6.04 -28.22
C LEU A 585 -9.91 -5.48 -29.64
N SER A 586 -10.23 -6.35 -30.59
CA SER A 586 -10.71 -5.96 -31.91
C SER A 586 -12.22 -6.20 -31.98
N LEU A 587 -12.91 -5.33 -32.73
CA LEU A 587 -14.36 -5.32 -32.91
C LEU A 587 -14.66 -5.53 -34.39
N SER A 588 -15.59 -6.42 -34.74
CA SER A 588 -15.94 -6.68 -36.15
C SER A 588 -16.58 -5.48 -36.86
N LYS A 589 -17.33 -4.65 -36.11
CA LYS A 589 -17.93 -3.38 -36.54
C LYS A 589 -17.86 -2.36 -35.40
N ARG A 590 -18.01 -1.07 -35.72
CA ARG A 590 -18.18 0.02 -34.74
C ARG A 590 -19.36 0.93 -35.05
N GLU A 591 -20.04 0.69 -36.16
CA GLU A 591 -21.19 1.43 -36.66
C GLU A 591 -22.26 0.41 -37.00
N PHE A 592 -23.45 0.58 -36.43
CA PHE A 592 -24.62 -0.25 -36.64
C PHE A 592 -25.77 0.64 -37.11
N HIS A 593 -26.57 0.16 -38.05
CA HIS A 593 -27.57 0.99 -38.74
C HIS A 593 -28.88 0.22 -38.92
N PHE A 594 -29.73 0.33 -37.91
CA PHE A 594 -31.04 -0.34 -37.84
C PHE A 594 -32.03 0.34 -38.77
N LYS A 595 -32.29 -0.29 -39.91
CA LYS A 595 -33.27 0.20 -40.88
C LYS A 595 -34.68 -0.18 -40.47
N ASP A 596 -35.61 0.72 -40.75
CA ASP A 596 -37.05 0.48 -40.68
C ASP A 596 -37.46 -0.11 -39.30
N VAL A 597 -37.01 0.55 -38.24
CA VAL A 597 -37.41 0.24 -36.86
C VAL A 597 -38.88 0.61 -36.69
N LYS A 598 -39.68 -0.34 -36.20
CA LYS A 598 -41.14 -0.20 -36.07
C LYS A 598 -41.62 -0.50 -34.66
N PHE A 599 -42.78 0.04 -34.31
CA PHE A 599 -43.44 -0.22 -33.04
C PHE A 599 -43.60 -1.73 -32.75
N MET A 600 -43.14 -2.16 -31.58
CA MET A 600 -43.18 -3.55 -31.08
C MET A 600 -42.50 -4.59 -32.00
N GLN A 601 -41.63 -4.17 -32.92
CA GLN A 601 -40.75 -5.07 -33.67
C GLN A 601 -39.39 -5.17 -32.98
N HIS A 602 -38.88 -6.40 -32.88
CA HIS A 602 -37.51 -6.68 -32.44
C HIS A 602 -36.58 -6.75 -33.65
N HIS A 603 -35.45 -6.06 -33.55
CA HIS A 603 -34.34 -6.12 -34.51
C HIS A 603 -33.05 -6.38 -33.73
N ALA A 604 -32.12 -7.15 -34.29
CA ALA A 604 -30.82 -7.41 -33.65
C ALA A 604 -29.68 -7.45 -34.68
N GLU A 605 -28.53 -6.87 -34.33
CA GLU A 605 -27.28 -7.05 -35.05
C GLU A 605 -26.17 -7.52 -34.10
N THR A 606 -25.43 -8.56 -34.48
CA THR A 606 -24.36 -9.14 -33.67
C THR A 606 -23.02 -8.39 -33.85
N LEU A 607 -22.44 -7.98 -32.74
CA LEU A 607 -21.06 -7.50 -32.62
C LEU A 607 -20.15 -8.64 -32.17
N ASN A 608 -19.13 -8.98 -32.95
CA ASN A 608 -18.08 -9.91 -32.52
C ASN A 608 -16.93 -9.14 -31.87
N LEU A 609 -16.56 -9.55 -30.66
CA LEU A 609 -15.42 -9.07 -29.90
C LEU A 609 -14.33 -10.14 -29.92
N PHE A 610 -13.12 -9.86 -30.42
CA PHE A 610 -11.98 -10.78 -30.42
C PHE A 610 -10.82 -10.22 -29.60
N ASN A 611 -10.31 -11.02 -28.65
CA ASN A 611 -9.18 -10.64 -27.80
C ASN A 611 -7.84 -10.83 -28.54
N ASP A 612 -7.32 -9.71 -29.04
CA ASP A 612 -6.03 -9.58 -29.72
C ASP A 612 -4.86 -9.21 -28.77
N GLY A 613 -5.13 -9.10 -27.47
CA GLY A 613 -4.12 -8.85 -26.44
C GLY A 613 -3.33 -10.10 -25.99
N GLN A 614 -2.34 -9.90 -25.12
CA GLN A 614 -1.57 -11.01 -24.52
C GLN A 614 -2.19 -11.58 -23.24
N VAL A 615 -3.31 -11.00 -22.76
CA VAL A 615 -3.95 -11.34 -21.50
C VAL A 615 -5.46 -11.54 -21.69
N PRO A 616 -6.12 -12.40 -20.89
CA PRO A 616 -7.58 -12.42 -20.80
C PRO A 616 -8.13 -11.06 -20.41
N CYS A 617 -9.25 -10.64 -21.00
CA CYS A 617 -9.85 -9.32 -20.78
C CYS A 617 -11.30 -9.43 -20.30
N GLN A 618 -11.72 -8.47 -19.47
CA GLN A 618 -13.11 -8.30 -19.06
C GLN A 618 -13.64 -7.01 -19.68
N PHE A 619 -14.83 -7.07 -20.28
CA PHE A 619 -15.53 -5.91 -20.83
C PHE A 619 -16.87 -5.65 -20.12
N GLU A 620 -17.30 -4.40 -20.07
CA GLU A 620 -18.62 -3.97 -19.61
C GLU A 620 -19.06 -2.72 -20.38
N PHE A 621 -20.35 -2.62 -20.75
CA PHE A 621 -20.90 -1.38 -21.30
C PHE A 621 -21.19 -0.39 -20.16
N ILE A 622 -20.49 0.75 -20.17
CA ILE A 622 -20.51 1.72 -19.07
C ILE A 622 -21.45 2.91 -19.33
N GLN A 623 -21.88 3.56 -18.25
CA GLN A 623 -22.72 4.75 -18.29
C GLN A 623 -22.00 5.93 -18.96
N LYS A 624 -22.70 6.64 -19.85
CA LYS A 624 -22.23 7.90 -20.44
C LYS A 624 -22.25 9.03 -19.39
N PRO A 625 -21.34 10.03 -19.47
CA PRO A 625 -21.39 11.18 -18.58
C PRO A 625 -22.75 11.89 -18.64
N ASN A 626 -23.36 12.09 -17.46
CA ASN A 626 -24.71 12.64 -17.23
C ASN A 626 -25.91 11.72 -17.55
N GLU A 627 -25.68 10.46 -17.94
CA GLU A 627 -26.76 9.47 -18.10
C GLU A 627 -26.81 8.45 -16.95
N SER A 628 -27.99 7.90 -16.67
CA SER A 628 -28.21 6.89 -15.62
C SER A 628 -28.08 5.44 -16.12
N THR A 629 -27.90 5.26 -17.42
CA THR A 629 -27.83 3.98 -18.15
C THR A 629 -26.69 4.00 -19.15
N TYR A 630 -26.30 2.83 -19.67
CA TYR A 630 -25.27 2.73 -20.72
C TYR A 630 -25.84 2.95 -22.13
N SER A 631 -27.17 2.92 -22.28
CA SER A 631 -27.91 3.05 -23.54
C SER A 631 -29.28 3.73 -23.34
N LYS A 632 -29.84 4.28 -24.42
CA LYS A 632 -31.26 4.69 -24.50
C LYS A 632 -32.18 3.46 -24.33
N PRO A 633 -33.40 3.58 -23.77
CA PRO A 633 -34.18 2.41 -23.35
C PRO A 633 -34.74 1.50 -24.47
N TRP A 634 -34.57 1.89 -25.75
CA TRP A 634 -34.89 1.06 -26.91
C TRP A 634 -33.72 0.18 -27.37
N LEU A 635 -32.53 0.33 -26.79
CA LEU A 635 -31.29 -0.36 -27.15
C LEU A 635 -30.76 -1.18 -25.97
N THR A 636 -30.50 -2.46 -26.19
CA THR A 636 -29.90 -3.38 -25.19
C THR A 636 -28.70 -4.10 -25.82
N ALA A 637 -27.67 -4.39 -25.02
CA ALA A 637 -26.51 -5.18 -25.44
C ALA A 637 -26.51 -6.48 -24.64
N ASN A 638 -26.41 -7.61 -25.33
CA ASN A 638 -26.63 -8.93 -24.75
C ASN A 638 -25.50 -9.92 -25.17
N PRO A 639 -24.57 -10.28 -24.27
CA PRO A 639 -24.44 -9.83 -22.88
C PRO A 639 -23.84 -8.42 -22.77
N SER A 640 -24.32 -7.62 -21.80
CA SER A 640 -23.80 -6.26 -21.53
C SER A 640 -22.42 -6.25 -20.84
N LYS A 641 -21.91 -7.42 -20.46
CA LYS A 641 -20.54 -7.63 -19.96
C LYS A 641 -20.11 -9.08 -20.07
N GLY A 642 -18.81 -9.30 -20.18
CA GLY A 642 -18.25 -10.64 -20.33
C GLY A 642 -16.75 -10.71 -20.11
N PHE A 643 -16.23 -11.93 -20.11
CA PHE A 643 -14.81 -12.24 -19.97
C PHE A 643 -14.37 -13.04 -21.19
N ILE A 644 -13.30 -12.61 -21.85
CA ILE A 644 -12.80 -13.18 -23.11
C ILE A 644 -11.34 -13.61 -22.90
N ALA A 645 -11.10 -14.91 -23.00
CA ALA A 645 -9.75 -15.48 -22.92
C ALA A 645 -8.85 -14.98 -24.07
N GLN A 646 -7.53 -15.06 -23.89
CA GLN A 646 -6.56 -14.70 -24.92
C GLN A 646 -6.84 -15.45 -26.24
N GLY A 647 -6.97 -14.74 -27.36
CA GLY A 647 -7.25 -15.34 -28.67
C GLY A 647 -8.64 -15.97 -28.82
N ALA A 648 -9.59 -15.68 -27.92
CA ALA A 648 -10.99 -16.08 -28.06
C ALA A 648 -11.86 -14.94 -28.62
N SER A 649 -13.01 -15.31 -29.18
CA SER A 649 -14.09 -14.39 -29.53
C SER A 649 -15.28 -14.53 -28.58
N MET A 650 -16.08 -13.47 -28.47
CA MET A 650 -17.43 -13.48 -27.92
C MET A 650 -18.35 -12.65 -28.81
N ASP A 651 -19.54 -13.16 -29.08
CA ASP A 651 -20.61 -12.42 -29.75
C ASP A 651 -21.48 -11.69 -28.73
N VAL A 652 -21.87 -10.46 -29.07
CA VAL A 652 -22.79 -9.61 -28.32
C VAL A 652 -23.86 -9.13 -29.27
N ASP A 653 -25.12 -9.49 -29.02
CA ASP A 653 -26.24 -8.99 -29.80
C ASP A 653 -26.64 -7.58 -29.33
N LEU A 654 -26.70 -6.65 -30.28
CA LEU A 654 -27.24 -5.32 -30.08
C LEU A 654 -28.72 -5.35 -30.50
N GLU A 655 -29.60 -5.37 -29.51
CA GLU A 655 -31.05 -5.54 -29.67
C GLU A 655 -31.76 -4.18 -29.63
N VAL A 656 -32.54 -3.87 -30.68
CA VAL A 656 -33.40 -2.69 -30.78
C VAL A 656 -34.87 -3.09 -30.70
N PHE A 657 -35.60 -2.48 -29.77
CA PHE A 657 -37.02 -2.74 -29.55
C PHE A 657 -37.77 -1.49 -29.05
N VAL A 658 -38.65 -0.94 -29.90
CA VAL A 658 -39.50 0.22 -29.54
C VAL A 658 -40.80 -0.26 -28.92
N ASN A 659 -41.09 0.21 -27.70
CA ASN A 659 -42.29 -0.15 -26.94
C ASN A 659 -43.24 1.04 -26.72
N ARG A 660 -44.40 0.77 -26.10
CA ARG A 660 -45.47 1.76 -25.81
C ARG A 660 -45.02 3.03 -25.07
N SER A 661 -43.95 2.97 -24.27
CA SER A 661 -43.42 4.14 -23.54
C SER A 661 -42.43 4.99 -24.34
N MET A 662 -42.00 4.53 -25.52
CA MET A 662 -41.03 5.24 -26.37
C MET A 662 -41.62 5.65 -27.73
N ALA A 663 -42.63 4.92 -28.20
CA ALA A 663 -43.33 5.22 -29.44
C ALA A 663 -43.82 6.69 -29.57
N PRO A 664 -44.37 7.35 -28.52
CA PRO A 664 -44.85 8.73 -28.66
C PRO A 664 -43.77 9.73 -29.09
N ASP A 665 -42.61 9.72 -28.45
CA ASP A 665 -41.52 10.65 -28.77
C ASP A 665 -40.84 10.33 -30.11
N LEU A 666 -40.78 9.05 -30.47
CA LEU A 666 -40.23 8.60 -31.75
C LEU A 666 -41.20 8.88 -32.92
N ASN A 667 -42.52 8.72 -32.73
CA ASN A 667 -43.55 9.03 -33.73
C ASN A 667 -43.55 10.51 -34.13
N CYS A 668 -43.39 11.42 -33.17
CA CYS A 668 -43.35 12.86 -33.43
C CYS A 668 -41.94 13.44 -33.60
N GLY A 669 -40.89 12.60 -33.70
CA GLY A 669 -39.52 13.04 -33.98
C GLY A 669 -38.82 13.82 -32.86
N LYS A 670 -39.34 13.80 -31.62
CA LYS A 670 -38.68 14.38 -30.43
C LYS A 670 -37.47 13.55 -29.98
N GLN A 671 -37.46 12.26 -30.34
CA GLN A 671 -36.30 11.39 -30.25
C GLN A 671 -36.06 10.73 -31.62
N GLU A 672 -34.81 10.40 -31.93
CA GLU A 672 -34.42 9.59 -33.08
C GLU A 672 -33.63 8.35 -32.64
N ILE A 673 -33.51 7.37 -33.55
CA ILE A 673 -32.76 6.12 -33.34
C ILE A 673 -31.27 6.42 -33.56
N GLU A 674 -30.67 7.03 -32.56
CA GLU A 674 -29.25 7.35 -32.47
C GLU A 674 -28.76 7.14 -31.03
N ASP A 675 -27.65 6.43 -30.84
CA ASP A 675 -27.00 6.28 -29.54
C ASP A 675 -25.50 5.95 -29.71
N ILE A 676 -24.72 6.12 -28.64
CA ILE A 676 -23.32 5.70 -28.59
C ILE A 676 -23.12 4.80 -27.37
N LEU A 677 -22.82 3.53 -27.62
CA LEU A 677 -22.46 2.58 -26.58
C LEU A 677 -20.96 2.70 -26.27
N VAL A 678 -20.60 2.72 -24.99
CA VAL A 678 -19.20 2.75 -24.54
C VAL A 678 -18.83 1.40 -23.95
N LEU A 679 -18.12 0.58 -24.73
CA LEU A 679 -17.59 -0.71 -24.28
C LEU A 679 -16.23 -0.48 -23.61
N HIS A 680 -16.19 -0.57 -22.28
CA HIS A 680 -14.99 -0.43 -21.47
C HIS A 680 -14.27 -1.76 -21.31
N LEU A 681 -12.94 -1.76 -21.39
CA LEU A 681 -12.09 -2.87 -20.91
C LEU A 681 -11.54 -2.55 -19.52
N GLU A 682 -11.67 -3.47 -18.55
CA GLU A 682 -11.07 -3.27 -17.22
C GLU A 682 -9.55 -3.09 -17.37
N ARG A 683 -9.04 -1.90 -17.00
CA ARG A 683 -7.62 -1.48 -17.14
C ARG A 683 -7.12 -1.43 -18.60
N GLY A 684 -8.02 -1.47 -19.58
CA GLY A 684 -7.71 -1.40 -21.00
C GLY A 684 -8.11 -0.06 -21.62
N LYS A 685 -8.73 -0.13 -22.81
CA LYS A 685 -9.21 1.01 -23.62
C LYS A 685 -10.74 1.01 -23.67
N ASP A 686 -11.31 2.19 -23.92
CA ASP A 686 -12.73 2.34 -24.25
C ASP A 686 -12.96 2.24 -25.76
N TYR A 687 -14.04 1.58 -26.16
CA TYR A 687 -14.47 1.43 -27.55
C TYR A 687 -15.86 2.04 -27.72
N PHE A 688 -15.93 3.10 -28.51
CA PHE A 688 -17.18 3.77 -28.88
C PHE A 688 -17.82 3.05 -30.06
N ILE A 689 -19.07 2.63 -29.89
CA ILE A 689 -19.88 1.96 -30.90
C ILE A 689 -21.08 2.85 -31.19
N SER A 690 -21.17 3.37 -32.41
CA SER A 690 -22.29 4.19 -32.85
C SER A 690 -23.43 3.28 -33.31
N VAL A 691 -24.63 3.52 -32.77
CA VAL A 691 -25.87 2.90 -33.19
C VAL A 691 -26.74 3.98 -33.80
N THR A 692 -27.18 3.77 -35.04
CA THR A 692 -28.05 4.69 -35.79
C THR A 692 -29.21 3.91 -36.40
N GLY A 693 -30.20 4.61 -36.95
CA GLY A 693 -31.30 3.98 -37.67
C GLY A 693 -32.39 4.95 -38.08
N ASN A 694 -33.38 4.46 -38.82
CA ASN A 694 -34.63 5.17 -39.05
C ASN A 694 -35.78 4.47 -38.32
N TYR A 695 -36.54 5.23 -37.55
CA TYR A 695 -37.84 4.80 -37.03
C TYR A 695 -38.94 5.19 -38.02
N LEU A 696 -39.88 4.28 -38.25
CA LEU A 696 -41.07 4.52 -39.04
C LEU A 696 -42.23 4.83 -38.08
N PRO A 697 -42.86 6.03 -38.16
CA PRO A 697 -44.00 6.39 -37.31
C PRO A 697 -45.14 5.36 -37.38
N SER A 698 -45.85 5.22 -36.26
CA SER A 698 -46.97 4.29 -36.12
C SER A 698 -48.20 4.99 -35.53
N CYS A 699 -49.41 4.57 -35.90
CA CYS A 699 -50.63 5.07 -35.28
C CYS A 699 -50.67 4.66 -33.79
N TYR A 700 -50.02 3.55 -33.44
CA TYR A 700 -49.70 3.14 -32.08
C TYR A 700 -48.68 4.11 -31.47
N GLY A 701 -48.99 4.68 -30.30
CA GLY A 701 -48.17 5.74 -29.70
C GLY A 701 -48.55 7.16 -30.12
N THR A 702 -49.54 7.34 -31.00
CA THR A 702 -49.99 8.67 -31.45
C THR A 702 -51.29 9.08 -30.72
N SER A 703 -51.51 10.38 -30.49
CA SER A 703 -52.69 10.84 -29.71
C SER A 703 -53.99 10.78 -30.51
N ILE A 704 -55.12 10.61 -29.82
CA ILE A 704 -56.46 10.61 -30.44
C ILE A 704 -56.69 11.92 -31.20
N TYR A 705 -56.26 13.06 -30.64
CA TYR A 705 -56.35 14.37 -31.30
C TYR A 705 -55.58 14.36 -32.62
N SER A 706 -54.31 13.96 -32.64
CA SER A 706 -53.50 13.98 -33.85
C SER A 706 -54.07 13.02 -34.92
N LEU A 707 -54.49 11.81 -34.53
CA LEU A 707 -55.11 10.83 -35.44
C LEU A 707 -56.42 11.34 -36.06
N CYS A 708 -57.28 12.04 -35.32
CA CYS A 708 -58.51 12.62 -35.87
C CYS A 708 -58.25 13.74 -36.91
N HIS A 709 -57.07 14.37 -36.90
CA HIS A 709 -56.69 15.39 -37.89
C HIS A 709 -55.93 14.80 -39.09
N MET A 710 -55.47 13.53 -39.03
CA MET A 710 -54.76 12.86 -40.12
C MET A 710 -55.71 12.02 -40.99
N LYS A 711 -56.03 12.52 -42.18
CA LYS A 711 -56.85 11.82 -43.19
C LYS A 711 -56.08 10.69 -43.88
N GLU A 712 -54.78 10.89 -44.10
CA GLU A 712 -53.87 9.93 -44.75
C GLU A 712 -53.20 9.01 -43.72
N PRO A 713 -52.65 7.84 -44.12
CA PRO A 713 -51.87 6.97 -43.23
C PRO A 713 -50.67 7.71 -42.62
N ILE A 714 -50.25 7.31 -41.42
CA ILE A 714 -49.21 8.07 -40.67
C ILE A 714 -47.84 8.05 -41.36
N GLN A 715 -47.53 7.02 -42.15
CA GLN A 715 -46.25 6.92 -42.86
C GLN A 715 -46.19 7.75 -44.15
N ASP A 716 -47.33 8.27 -44.64
CA ASP A 716 -47.40 9.23 -45.73
C ASP A 716 -47.25 10.69 -45.23
N MET A 717 -47.39 10.93 -43.92
CA MET A 717 -47.33 12.27 -43.30
C MET A 717 -45.88 12.76 -43.09
N PRO A 718 -45.56 14.04 -43.39
CA PRO A 718 -44.26 14.62 -43.05
C PRO A 718 -44.00 14.68 -41.54
N LYS A 719 -42.75 14.40 -41.12
CA LYS A 719 -42.31 14.43 -39.70
C LYS A 719 -42.65 15.75 -39.01
N GLU A 720 -42.48 16.86 -39.73
CA GLU A 720 -42.72 18.22 -39.26
C GLU A 720 -44.21 18.42 -38.91
N THR A 721 -45.11 17.87 -39.74
CA THR A 721 -46.55 17.89 -39.51
C THR A 721 -46.96 17.00 -38.33
N LEU A 722 -46.29 15.86 -38.14
CA LEU A 722 -46.50 14.99 -36.96
C LEU A 722 -46.08 15.69 -35.66
N LEU A 723 -44.95 16.41 -35.67
CA LEU A 723 -44.51 17.23 -34.52
C LEU A 723 -45.51 18.36 -34.22
N GLU A 724 -45.91 19.14 -35.23
CA GLU A 724 -46.90 20.20 -35.07
C GLU A 724 -48.24 19.68 -34.50
N LEU A 725 -48.73 18.54 -34.97
CA LEU A 725 -49.96 17.92 -34.47
C LEU A 725 -49.81 17.36 -33.04
N ALA A 726 -48.61 16.93 -32.64
CA ALA A 726 -48.33 16.49 -31.29
C ALA A 726 -48.22 17.67 -30.30
N GLU A 727 -47.73 18.84 -30.74
CA GLU A 727 -47.66 20.05 -29.91
C GLU A 727 -49.03 20.75 -29.79
N LYS A 728 -49.83 20.78 -30.87
CA LYS A 728 -51.22 21.26 -30.83
C LYS A 728 -52.11 20.36 -29.97
N SER A 729 -51.83 19.06 -29.90
CA SER A 729 -52.49 18.12 -28.97
C SER A 729 -52.29 18.44 -27.47
N LEU A 730 -51.43 19.39 -27.11
CA LEU A 730 -51.16 19.82 -25.72
C LEU A 730 -51.70 21.22 -25.41
N ASN A 731 -52.03 22.02 -26.42
CA ASN A 731 -52.52 23.39 -26.29
C ASN A 731 -53.90 23.47 -26.95
N ASP A 732 -54.95 23.47 -26.12
CA ASP A 732 -56.36 23.18 -26.48
C ASP A 732 -57.07 24.27 -27.33
N ASP A 733 -56.30 25.07 -28.09
CA ASP A 733 -56.75 26.18 -28.94
C ASP A 733 -55.88 26.26 -30.22
N ALA A 734 -56.34 25.63 -31.31
CA ALA A 734 -55.79 25.83 -32.65
C ALA A 734 -56.86 25.56 -33.73
N ALA A 735 -57.25 26.60 -34.48
CA ALA A 735 -58.17 26.46 -35.60
C ALA A 735 -57.43 25.93 -36.84
N THR A 736 -57.84 24.77 -37.35
CA THR A 736 -57.45 24.25 -38.67
C THR A 736 -58.57 24.49 -39.69
N ASP A 737 -58.23 24.89 -40.91
CA ASP A 737 -59.22 25.20 -41.97
C ASP A 737 -60.01 23.97 -42.47
N GLU A 738 -59.58 22.75 -42.15
CA GLU A 738 -60.27 21.51 -42.51
C GLU A 738 -61.00 20.88 -41.31
N LYS A 739 -62.20 20.32 -41.55
CA LYS A 739 -62.95 19.57 -40.52
C LYS A 739 -62.21 18.25 -40.19
N PRO A 740 -61.87 17.97 -38.91
CA PRO A 740 -61.33 16.68 -38.49
C PRO A 740 -62.38 15.56 -38.51
N LEU A 741 -61.89 14.33 -38.40
CA LEU A 741 -62.69 13.11 -38.24
C LEU A 741 -63.30 13.06 -36.85
N ASP A 742 -64.49 12.47 -36.73
CA ASP A 742 -65.20 12.37 -35.46
C ASP A 742 -64.58 11.30 -34.52
N ILE A 743 -63.86 10.31 -35.07
CA ILE A 743 -63.01 9.31 -34.39
C ILE A 743 -61.78 8.94 -35.27
N PRO A 744 -60.69 8.37 -34.73
CA PRO A 744 -59.56 7.87 -35.52
C PRO A 744 -59.98 6.77 -36.52
N LYS A 745 -59.48 6.86 -37.76
CA LYS A 745 -59.81 5.95 -38.86
C LYS A 745 -59.31 4.52 -38.61
N GLU A 746 -58.15 4.41 -37.95
CA GLU A 746 -57.49 3.16 -37.59
C GLU A 746 -58.28 2.38 -36.53
N LEU A 747 -58.79 3.09 -35.51
CA LEU A 747 -59.69 2.55 -34.50
C LEU A 747 -61.05 2.16 -35.11
N TRP A 748 -61.56 2.96 -36.04
CA TRP A 748 -62.77 2.60 -36.79
C TRP A 748 -62.59 1.31 -37.59
N MET A 749 -61.48 1.15 -38.33
CA MET A 749 -61.18 -0.06 -39.12
C MET A 749 -61.10 -1.32 -38.26
N MET A 750 -60.41 -1.27 -37.12
CA MET A 750 -60.33 -2.42 -36.20
C MET A 750 -61.70 -2.79 -35.62
N VAL A 751 -62.47 -1.80 -35.18
CA VAL A 751 -63.81 -2.05 -34.62
C VAL A 751 -64.82 -2.52 -35.66
N ASP A 752 -64.81 -1.96 -36.87
CA ASP A 752 -65.68 -2.35 -37.98
C ASP A 752 -65.36 -3.77 -38.49
N HIS A 753 -64.07 -4.14 -38.61
CA HIS A 753 -63.67 -5.51 -38.91
C HIS A 753 -64.22 -6.49 -37.86
N LEU A 754 -64.03 -6.20 -36.56
CA LEU A 754 -64.52 -7.07 -35.49
C LEU A 754 -66.07 -7.12 -35.43
N PHE A 755 -66.75 -6.01 -35.72
CA PHE A 755 -68.21 -5.94 -35.81
C PHE A 755 -68.76 -6.79 -36.97
N ARG A 756 -68.05 -6.87 -38.10
CA ARG A 756 -68.46 -7.71 -39.24
C ARG A 756 -68.09 -9.18 -39.07
N ASN A 757 -66.91 -9.47 -38.51
CA ASN A 757 -66.28 -10.80 -38.59
C ASN A 757 -66.17 -11.55 -37.26
N ALA A 758 -66.20 -10.85 -36.11
CA ALA A 758 -65.86 -11.41 -34.80
C ALA A 758 -67.02 -11.45 -33.78
N VAL A 759 -68.21 -10.96 -34.11
CA VAL A 759 -69.36 -10.91 -33.18
C VAL A 759 -69.75 -12.28 -32.60
N ASN A 760 -69.54 -13.36 -33.37
CA ASN A 760 -69.78 -14.75 -32.95
C ASN A 760 -68.49 -15.55 -32.69
N GLN A 761 -67.34 -14.88 -32.60
CA GLN A 761 -66.04 -15.54 -32.35
C GLN A 761 -65.96 -16.00 -30.89
N GLU A 762 -65.82 -17.31 -30.66
CA GLU A 762 -65.56 -17.84 -29.31
C GLU A 762 -64.26 -17.23 -28.75
N ASP A 763 -64.27 -16.92 -27.46
CA ASP A 763 -63.12 -16.50 -26.64
C ASP A 763 -62.38 -15.24 -27.15
N ILE A 764 -63.09 -14.38 -27.91
CA ILE A 764 -62.60 -13.08 -28.39
C ILE A 764 -62.21 -12.16 -27.21
N PHE A 765 -61.14 -11.38 -27.36
CA PHE A 765 -60.45 -10.63 -26.28
C PHE A 765 -59.91 -11.47 -25.10
N GLN A 766 -60.12 -12.79 -25.06
CA GLN A 766 -59.62 -13.68 -24.01
C GLN A 766 -58.43 -14.52 -24.49
N GLN A 767 -58.46 -14.99 -25.76
CA GLN A 767 -57.31 -15.58 -26.43
C GLN A 767 -56.43 -14.50 -27.07
N PRO A 768 -55.09 -14.52 -26.90
CA PRO A 768 -54.17 -13.64 -27.61
C PRO A 768 -54.04 -14.02 -29.10
N GLY A 769 -53.61 -13.06 -29.90
CA GLY A 769 -53.31 -13.23 -31.31
C GLY A 769 -51.89 -13.74 -31.59
N LEU A 770 -51.48 -13.65 -32.85
CA LEU A 770 -50.13 -13.98 -33.30
C LEU A 770 -49.32 -12.70 -33.53
N ARG A 771 -48.10 -12.65 -33.00
CA ARG A 771 -47.20 -11.47 -33.15
C ARG A 771 -46.87 -11.14 -34.61
N THR A 772 -46.87 -12.13 -35.50
CA THR A 772 -46.71 -11.94 -36.95
C THR A 772 -47.93 -11.24 -37.56
N GLU A 773 -49.14 -11.71 -37.24
CA GLU A 773 -50.39 -11.07 -37.67
C GLU A 773 -50.51 -9.66 -37.09
N PHE A 774 -50.09 -9.42 -35.83
CA PHE A 774 -50.02 -8.06 -35.29
C PHE A 774 -49.08 -7.14 -36.08
N ALA A 775 -47.91 -7.63 -36.52
CA ALA A 775 -46.99 -6.84 -37.34
C ALA A 775 -47.60 -6.49 -38.71
N GLU A 776 -48.33 -7.42 -39.33
CA GLU A 776 -49.10 -7.19 -40.56
C GLU A 776 -50.24 -6.19 -40.36
N ILE A 777 -51.00 -6.30 -39.26
CA ILE A 777 -52.09 -5.37 -38.91
C ILE A 777 -51.55 -3.97 -38.62
N ARG A 778 -50.45 -3.85 -37.86
CA ARG A 778 -49.77 -2.58 -37.60
C ARG A 778 -49.33 -1.93 -38.91
N ASP A 779 -48.58 -2.65 -39.74
CA ASP A 779 -48.09 -2.11 -41.02
C ASP A 779 -49.25 -1.70 -41.94
N CYS A 780 -50.31 -2.51 -41.97
CA CYS A 780 -51.56 -2.22 -42.69
C CYS A 780 -52.26 -0.93 -42.24
N LEU A 781 -52.26 -0.62 -40.93
CA LEU A 781 -52.87 0.60 -40.38
C LEU A 781 -51.95 1.82 -40.53
N ASP A 782 -50.64 1.61 -40.47
CA ASP A 782 -49.64 2.69 -40.54
C ASP A 782 -49.42 3.21 -41.98
N SER A 783 -49.62 2.35 -43.00
CA SER A 783 -49.35 2.65 -44.41
C SER A 783 -50.54 2.42 -45.37
N GLY A 784 -51.79 2.30 -44.89
CA GLY A 784 -52.91 1.98 -45.78
C GLY A 784 -54.31 2.09 -45.21
N MET A 785 -55.28 1.99 -46.11
CA MET A 785 -56.74 2.04 -45.84
C MET A 785 -57.50 0.93 -46.62
N PRO A 786 -57.20 -0.37 -46.43
CA PRO A 786 -57.89 -1.43 -47.17
C PRO A 786 -59.31 -1.72 -46.67
N ASP A 787 -60.13 -2.33 -47.53
CA ASP A 787 -61.51 -2.76 -47.24
C ASP A 787 -61.60 -3.85 -46.13
N SER A 788 -60.48 -4.49 -45.80
CA SER A 788 -60.38 -5.51 -44.75
C SER A 788 -58.96 -5.61 -44.17
N LEU A 789 -58.83 -5.57 -42.84
CA LEU A 789 -57.58 -5.85 -42.14
C LEU A 789 -57.11 -7.32 -42.31
N PRO A 790 -55.79 -7.58 -42.30
CA PRO A 790 -55.21 -8.93 -42.32
C PRO A 790 -55.26 -9.61 -40.93
N GLY A 791 -54.82 -10.87 -40.88
CA GLY A 791 -54.76 -11.67 -39.64
C GLY A 791 -56.11 -12.25 -39.18
N SER A 792 -56.08 -12.88 -38.02
CA SER A 792 -57.25 -13.48 -37.38
C SER A 792 -58.05 -12.49 -36.51
N ASN A 793 -59.32 -12.80 -36.26
CA ASN A 793 -60.19 -12.05 -35.33
C ASN A 793 -59.50 -11.77 -33.97
N HIS A 794 -58.73 -12.74 -33.44
CA HIS A 794 -58.00 -12.61 -32.17
C HIS A 794 -56.82 -11.63 -32.27
N SER A 795 -56.10 -11.63 -33.39
CA SER A 795 -55.01 -10.66 -33.62
C SER A 795 -55.52 -9.25 -33.86
N VAL A 796 -56.66 -9.06 -34.54
CA VAL A 796 -57.30 -7.74 -34.67
C VAL A 796 -57.84 -7.25 -33.33
N ALA A 797 -58.33 -8.16 -32.47
CA ALA A 797 -58.74 -7.84 -31.11
C ALA A 797 -57.54 -7.44 -30.22
N GLU A 798 -56.43 -8.19 -30.24
CA GLU A 798 -55.20 -7.83 -29.51
C GLU A 798 -54.58 -6.54 -30.05
N ALA A 799 -54.61 -6.31 -31.36
CA ALA A 799 -54.19 -5.06 -31.99
C ALA A 799 -54.99 -3.87 -31.45
N LEU A 800 -56.32 -3.99 -31.32
CA LEU A 800 -57.16 -2.94 -30.71
C LEU A 800 -56.82 -2.71 -29.22
N LEU A 801 -56.53 -3.76 -28.45
CA LEU A 801 -56.08 -3.60 -27.05
C LEU A 801 -54.73 -2.89 -26.97
N LEU A 802 -53.75 -3.30 -27.80
CA LEU A 802 -52.42 -2.69 -27.88
C LEU A 802 -52.47 -1.23 -28.36
N PHE A 803 -53.39 -0.90 -29.26
CA PHE A 803 -53.62 0.47 -29.73
C PHE A 803 -54.10 1.36 -28.57
N LEU A 804 -55.12 0.92 -27.84
CA LEU A 804 -55.67 1.65 -26.70
C LEU A 804 -54.63 1.81 -25.57
N ASP A 805 -53.86 0.76 -25.29
CA ASP A 805 -52.76 0.74 -24.31
C ASP A 805 -51.62 1.70 -24.69
N ALA A 806 -51.27 1.79 -25.98
CA ALA A 806 -50.16 2.60 -26.48
C ALA A 806 -50.46 4.09 -26.64
N LEU A 807 -51.71 4.56 -26.54
CA LEU A 807 -52.04 5.98 -26.62
C LEU A 807 -51.19 6.81 -25.61
N PRO A 808 -50.66 8.00 -25.97
CA PRO A 808 -49.97 8.86 -25.00
C PRO A 808 -50.90 9.29 -23.86
N GLU A 809 -52.12 9.71 -24.23
CA GLU A 809 -53.20 10.08 -23.32
C GLU A 809 -54.32 9.02 -23.41
N PRO A 810 -54.76 8.41 -22.28
CA PRO A 810 -55.84 7.43 -22.28
C PRO A 810 -57.17 8.00 -22.81
N VAL A 811 -58.07 7.12 -23.26
CA VAL A 811 -59.38 7.51 -23.81
C VAL A 811 -60.18 8.36 -22.81
N ILE A 812 -60.12 8.06 -21.51
CA ILE A 812 -60.45 9.01 -20.45
C ILE A 812 -59.13 9.64 -19.98
N PRO A 813 -58.88 10.95 -20.23
CA PRO A 813 -57.62 11.60 -19.88
C PRO A 813 -57.27 11.50 -18.39
N PHE A 814 -55.97 11.50 -18.06
CA PHE A 814 -55.44 11.41 -16.71
C PHE A 814 -56.00 12.48 -15.77
N SER A 815 -56.35 13.66 -16.29
CA SER A 815 -57.00 14.76 -15.56
C SER A 815 -58.40 14.42 -15.01
N PHE A 816 -59.11 13.48 -15.64
CA PHE A 816 -60.42 12.98 -15.21
C PHE A 816 -60.34 11.71 -14.36
N TYR A 817 -59.17 11.05 -14.27
CA TYR A 817 -59.00 9.75 -13.58
C TYR A 817 -59.59 9.74 -12.16
N GLN A 818 -59.22 10.73 -11.34
CA GLN A 818 -59.68 10.84 -9.96
C GLN A 818 -61.21 11.04 -9.86
N GLN A 819 -61.78 11.84 -10.76
CA GLN A 819 -63.23 12.11 -10.78
C GLN A 819 -64.03 10.85 -11.12
N CYS A 820 -63.50 9.99 -12.01
CA CYS A 820 -64.08 8.69 -12.34
C CYS A 820 -64.07 7.72 -11.15
N LEU A 821 -62.97 7.68 -10.37
CA LEU A 821 -62.88 6.89 -9.14
C LEU A 821 -63.85 7.36 -8.03
N GLU A 822 -64.20 8.64 -8.02
CA GLU A 822 -65.11 9.22 -7.03
C GLU A 822 -66.59 9.02 -7.39
N CYS A 823 -66.96 9.08 -8.68
CA CYS A 823 -68.34 8.86 -9.13
C CYS A 823 -68.70 7.40 -9.47
N SER A 824 -67.73 6.46 -9.45
CA SER A 824 -67.88 5.04 -9.83
C SER A 824 -69.09 4.28 -9.25
N SER A 825 -69.66 4.74 -8.14
CA SER A 825 -70.87 4.15 -7.53
C SER A 825 -72.20 4.70 -8.08
N SER A 826 -72.21 5.59 -9.08
CA SER A 826 -73.42 6.29 -9.54
C SER A 826 -73.41 6.55 -11.05
N ALA A 827 -74.15 5.74 -11.81
CA ALA A 827 -74.23 5.81 -13.28
C ALA A 827 -74.49 7.23 -13.83
N GLY A 828 -75.50 7.94 -13.31
CA GLY A 828 -75.83 9.31 -13.74
C GLY A 828 -74.77 10.37 -13.39
N GLN A 829 -73.83 10.07 -12.48
CA GLN A 829 -72.64 10.90 -12.28
C GLN A 829 -71.51 10.50 -13.24
N CYS A 830 -71.33 9.20 -13.50
CA CYS A 830 -70.39 8.71 -14.52
C CYS A 830 -70.74 9.29 -15.91
N GLU A 831 -72.00 9.23 -16.33
CA GLU A 831 -72.52 9.84 -17.57
C GLU A 831 -72.18 11.33 -17.65
N LYS A 832 -72.30 12.06 -16.54
CA LYS A 832 -71.95 13.48 -16.49
C LYS A 832 -70.45 13.70 -16.72
N ILE A 833 -69.57 12.88 -16.14
CA ILE A 833 -68.12 12.97 -16.42
C ILE A 833 -67.82 12.67 -17.89
N ILE A 834 -68.39 11.60 -18.46
CA ILE A 834 -68.24 11.30 -19.90
C ILE A 834 -68.79 12.44 -20.78
N SER A 835 -69.85 13.11 -20.36
CA SER A 835 -70.40 14.27 -21.08
C SER A 835 -69.45 15.46 -21.15
N MET A 836 -68.52 15.58 -20.19
CA MET A 836 -67.54 16.66 -20.04
C MET A 836 -66.16 16.35 -20.66
N LEU A 837 -65.95 15.16 -21.23
CA LEU A 837 -64.69 14.81 -21.89
C LEU A 837 -64.47 15.61 -23.20
N PRO A 838 -63.20 15.82 -23.62
CA PRO A 838 -62.87 16.43 -24.91
C PRO A 838 -63.56 15.71 -26.07
N PRO A 839 -63.99 16.41 -27.16
CA PRO A 839 -64.89 15.85 -28.17
C PRO A 839 -64.45 14.51 -28.77
N PHE A 840 -63.18 14.39 -29.19
CA PHE A 840 -62.66 13.15 -29.78
C PHE A 840 -62.57 12.00 -28.77
N HIS A 841 -62.13 12.29 -27.54
CA HIS A 841 -62.07 11.31 -26.44
C HIS A 841 -63.47 10.79 -26.08
N LYS A 842 -64.45 11.69 -25.99
CA LYS A 842 -65.86 11.38 -25.79
C LYS A 842 -66.46 10.53 -26.91
N ASN A 843 -66.14 10.85 -28.16
CA ASN A 843 -66.60 10.09 -29.32
C ASN A 843 -66.02 8.67 -29.34
N VAL A 844 -64.71 8.53 -29.12
CA VAL A 844 -64.04 7.21 -29.03
C VAL A 844 -64.60 6.39 -27.88
N PHE A 845 -64.79 6.98 -26.69
CA PHE A 845 -65.40 6.29 -25.54
C PHE A 845 -66.81 5.78 -25.87
N ASN A 846 -67.67 6.63 -26.42
CA ASN A 846 -69.05 6.26 -26.77
C ASN A 846 -69.12 5.20 -27.86
N TYR A 847 -68.24 5.28 -28.87
CA TYR A 847 -68.15 4.32 -29.96
C TYR A 847 -67.70 2.93 -29.48
N LEU A 848 -66.63 2.87 -28.65
CA LEU A 848 -66.17 1.62 -28.04
C LEU A 848 -67.25 1.04 -27.10
N ALA A 849 -67.88 1.86 -26.26
CA ALA A 849 -68.95 1.38 -25.37
C ALA A 849 -70.16 0.84 -26.16
N ALA A 850 -70.51 1.44 -27.30
CA ALA A 850 -71.57 0.93 -28.19
C ALA A 850 -71.19 -0.40 -28.84
N PHE A 851 -69.95 -0.53 -29.35
CA PHE A 851 -69.43 -1.77 -29.91
C PHE A 851 -69.41 -2.92 -28.90
N LEU A 852 -68.89 -2.68 -27.69
CA LEU A 852 -68.84 -3.69 -26.63
C LEU A 852 -70.25 -4.13 -26.18
N ARG A 853 -71.23 -3.22 -26.17
CA ARG A 853 -72.65 -3.59 -25.94
C ARG A 853 -73.23 -4.47 -27.05
N GLU A 854 -72.79 -4.34 -28.31
CA GLU A 854 -73.24 -5.23 -29.39
C GLU A 854 -72.68 -6.65 -29.24
N LEU A 855 -71.39 -6.77 -28.85
CA LEU A 855 -70.78 -8.06 -28.57
C LEU A 855 -71.49 -8.79 -27.42
N LEU A 856 -71.86 -8.07 -26.35
CA LEU A 856 -72.59 -8.64 -25.21
C LEU A 856 -73.97 -9.23 -25.56
N LYS A 857 -74.65 -8.72 -26.61
CA LYS A 857 -75.89 -9.35 -27.12
C LYS A 857 -75.68 -10.76 -27.67
N ASN A 858 -74.44 -11.08 -28.06
CA ASN A 858 -74.05 -12.36 -28.68
C ASN A 858 -73.20 -13.22 -27.72
N SER A 859 -73.25 -12.90 -26.42
CA SER A 859 -72.58 -13.60 -25.30
C SER A 859 -72.78 -15.12 -25.30
N ALA A 860 -73.94 -15.61 -25.75
CA ALA A 860 -74.22 -17.04 -25.90
C ALA A 860 -73.29 -17.77 -26.90
N ASN A 861 -72.70 -17.05 -27.86
CA ASN A 861 -71.77 -17.58 -28.85
C ASN A 861 -70.32 -17.18 -28.52
N ASN A 862 -70.06 -15.90 -28.26
CA ASN A 862 -68.69 -15.38 -28.06
C ASN A 862 -68.14 -15.52 -26.62
N ARG A 863 -68.98 -15.96 -25.68
CA ARG A 863 -68.67 -16.17 -24.24
C ARG A 863 -68.17 -14.93 -23.50
N LEU A 864 -68.53 -13.72 -23.97
CA LEU A 864 -68.23 -12.47 -23.27
C LEU A 864 -69.25 -12.18 -22.17
N GLU A 865 -68.73 -11.94 -20.97
CA GLU A 865 -69.49 -11.39 -19.84
C GLU A 865 -69.09 -9.94 -19.55
N VAL A 866 -69.98 -9.21 -18.89
CA VAL A 866 -69.78 -7.79 -18.54
C VAL A 866 -68.51 -7.60 -17.69
N ASP A 867 -68.27 -8.46 -16.71
CA ASP A 867 -67.13 -8.37 -15.79
C ASP A 867 -65.78 -8.62 -16.49
N ILE A 868 -65.77 -9.45 -17.54
CA ILE A 868 -64.58 -9.73 -18.37
C ILE A 868 -64.22 -8.48 -19.18
N LEU A 869 -65.20 -7.92 -19.91
CA LEU A 869 -64.99 -6.69 -20.68
C LEU A 869 -64.67 -5.49 -19.80
N ALA A 870 -65.32 -5.36 -18.64
CA ALA A 870 -65.00 -4.32 -17.65
C ALA A 870 -63.57 -4.49 -17.12
N THR A 871 -63.13 -5.70 -16.82
CA THR A 871 -61.76 -5.98 -16.35
C THR A 871 -60.70 -5.60 -17.38
N ILE A 872 -60.90 -5.97 -18.64
CA ILE A 872 -59.96 -5.69 -19.72
C ILE A 872 -59.98 -4.19 -20.04
N PHE A 873 -61.11 -3.65 -20.48
CA PHE A 873 -61.16 -2.31 -21.06
C PHE A 873 -61.03 -1.19 -20.03
N ALA A 874 -61.49 -1.33 -18.78
CA ALA A 874 -61.27 -0.29 -17.78
C ALA A 874 -59.77 -0.05 -17.51
N SER A 875 -58.96 -1.11 -17.55
CA SER A 875 -57.50 -1.01 -17.36
C SER A 875 -56.77 -0.27 -18.49
N LEU A 876 -57.38 -0.18 -19.68
CA LEU A 876 -56.83 0.49 -20.85
C LEU A 876 -57.41 1.89 -21.05
N LEU A 877 -58.72 2.06 -20.85
CA LEU A 877 -59.44 3.32 -21.10
C LEU A 877 -59.27 4.32 -19.94
N LEU A 878 -59.03 3.84 -18.71
CA LEU A 878 -58.95 4.65 -17.49
C LEU A 878 -57.64 4.34 -16.73
N ARG A 879 -56.50 4.74 -17.32
CA ARG A 879 -55.16 4.51 -16.76
C ARG A 879 -54.80 5.53 -15.69
N SER A 880 -54.01 5.10 -14.72
CA SER A 880 -53.36 5.98 -13.74
C SER A 880 -51.93 6.32 -14.16
N ALA A 881 -51.49 7.55 -13.89
CA ALA A 881 -50.08 7.96 -14.01
C ALA A 881 -49.19 7.38 -12.88
N LYS A 882 -49.77 6.60 -11.95
CA LYS A 882 -49.07 5.94 -10.83
C LYS A 882 -49.50 4.47 -10.72
N LYS A 883 -48.76 3.69 -9.93
CA LYS A 883 -49.06 2.27 -9.69
C LYS A 883 -50.36 2.12 -8.89
N GLN A 884 -51.45 1.77 -9.57
CA GLN A 884 -52.78 1.53 -8.98
C GLN A 884 -52.75 0.46 -7.88
N ASP A 885 -53.55 0.66 -6.84
CA ASP A 885 -53.87 -0.40 -5.87
C ASP A 885 -55.07 -1.26 -6.31
N LEU A 886 -55.45 -2.24 -5.48
CA LEU A 886 -56.54 -3.17 -5.80
C LEU A 886 -57.94 -2.54 -5.67
N ALA A 887 -58.10 -1.50 -4.84
CA ALA A 887 -59.36 -0.79 -4.66
C ALA A 887 -59.61 0.22 -5.78
N GLU A 888 -58.57 0.92 -6.24
CA GLU A 888 -58.63 1.74 -7.47
C GLU A 888 -59.06 0.89 -8.67
N LYS A 889 -58.43 -0.28 -8.86
CA LYS A 889 -58.78 -1.19 -9.97
C LYS A 889 -60.23 -1.62 -9.93
N LYS A 890 -60.76 -2.01 -8.77
CA LYS A 890 -62.18 -2.35 -8.62
C LYS A 890 -63.10 -1.18 -8.96
N LYS A 891 -62.75 0.05 -8.55
CA LYS A 891 -63.50 1.27 -8.90
C LYS A 891 -63.45 1.61 -10.40
N THR A 892 -62.33 1.39 -11.09
CA THR A 892 -62.28 1.60 -12.55
C THR A 892 -63.16 0.60 -13.30
N GLN A 893 -63.23 -0.65 -12.83
CA GLN A 893 -64.14 -1.68 -13.36
C GLN A 893 -65.60 -1.28 -13.12
N GLU A 894 -65.96 -0.93 -11.88
CA GLU A 894 -67.30 -0.46 -11.49
C GLU A 894 -67.74 0.77 -12.32
N PHE A 895 -66.84 1.73 -12.54
CA PHE A 895 -67.11 2.90 -13.38
C PHE A 895 -67.47 2.50 -14.82
N PHE A 896 -66.69 1.62 -15.46
CA PHE A 896 -66.94 1.24 -16.86
C PHE A 896 -68.15 0.30 -17.01
N GLN A 897 -68.45 -0.51 -15.99
CA GLN A 897 -69.57 -1.45 -15.96
C GLN A 897 -70.95 -0.80 -16.16
N HIS A 898 -71.16 0.45 -15.70
CA HIS A 898 -72.42 1.19 -15.95
C HIS A 898 -72.67 1.36 -17.46
N PHE A 899 -71.63 1.65 -18.24
CA PHE A 899 -71.74 1.89 -19.68
C PHE A 899 -71.90 0.61 -20.52
N LEU A 900 -71.64 -0.56 -19.93
CA LEU A 900 -71.89 -1.86 -20.54
C LEU A 900 -73.29 -2.41 -20.21
N THR A 901 -73.86 -2.02 -19.08
CA THR A 901 -75.14 -2.55 -18.55
C THR A 901 -76.36 -1.70 -18.91
N GLN A 902 -76.20 -0.42 -19.24
CA GLN A 902 -77.30 0.43 -19.67
C GLN A 902 -77.81 0.08 -21.08
N HIS A 903 -79.07 -0.35 -21.16
CA HIS A 903 -79.88 -0.12 -22.36
C HIS A 903 -80.20 1.39 -22.45
N SER A 904 -79.95 1.98 -23.61
CA SER A 904 -80.35 3.36 -23.92
C SER A 904 -81.87 3.52 -23.82
N SER A 905 -82.31 4.59 -23.15
CA SER A 905 -83.67 5.16 -23.32
C SER A 905 -83.77 5.95 -24.62
#